data_AF-A0A2P5CUC8-F1
#
_entry.id   AF-A0A2P5CUC8-F1
#
_cell.length_a   1.000
_cell.length_b   1.000
_cell.length_c   1.000
_cell.angle_alpha   90.00
_cell.angle_beta   90.00
_cell.angle_gamma   90.00
#
_symmetry.space_group_name_H-M   'P 1'
#
loop_
_entity.id
_entity.type
_entity.pdbx_description
1 polymer ?
#
loop_
_entity_poly.entity_id
_entity_poly.type
_entity_poly.pdbx_seq_one_letter_code
_entity_poly.pdbx_strand_id
1 'polypeptide(L)'
;MPFFIINTIILLILQTLPLPTLQSSHVIPTNGTCRDTCGTIPVKYPFGTGFGCGHPDFARYVRCGDGGTTLQLTTGTGTYAISSIDYPSSTVIVTDPLMSTCASMQNSGSFSLDRVSPFSISDENIFVLLGCSTTSPLFDPDQDLCDTGSGSRVCRGLYSCKGVSGIGLPENAPASTCCVYDSPSGFGSGYNLDLPKLQCSSYTSIYEFGDEGDPTKWRFGVSLRYNESYYSSGCRDCEESSGFCGFSGLDQSFACICPNGINTTVNCFGRGYAWSGTMGLGVQIKMNIAGFLLLWIMVGRMRKLKMINSLAILLLVFATLQEVSSHGDQPLSKVAIHKTVFALDDKAYVKASKTILGLEGQNTEWVTVNFGFPNQSDDDWIGVFSPANFNASSCPAENPATHTPTLCSAPIKYQFANYTNPKYKDSGKGSLKLQLINQRSDFSFALFSGGLSNPKVVAVSNIVAFANPKAPVYSRLAQGKMWNEMTVTWTSGYAINEAEPFVEWGPKGGDHVRSPAGTLTFDRNSMCGAPARTVGWRDPGFIHTSFLKELWPNTMYFYKLGHKLSNGSYVWSREYQFRSSPYPGQNSLQRVVIFGDMGKDEADGSNEYNNFQRGSLNTTRQLIQDLKNIDIVFLIGDICYANGYLSQWDQFTAMVEPIASTVPFMVASGNHERDWPGSGSFYGNLDSGGECGVLAQTMFYVPAENRAKFWYSTDYGMFRFCIADTEHDWREGTEQYKFIENCLASVDRQKQPWLIFLAHRVLGYSSGGFYVDEGSFGEPMGRENLQKLWQKYKVDMAIFGHVHNYERTCPIYQNICTNDKKNYYKGSLNGTIHVVAGGGGASLAEFASVEPKWSLVRDYDYGFVKLTAFDHSNLLFEYKKSSDGKVYDSFRISRDYRDILACAVDSCPSMTLAS
;
A
#
# COMPACT_ATOMS: atom_id res chain seq x y z
N MET A 1 0.28 -0.68 -72.29
CA MET A 1 -0.63 0.49 -72.25
C MET A 1 -1.63 0.34 -73.41
N PRO A 2 -2.88 0.79 -73.25
CA PRO A 2 -3.64 0.60 -72.01
C PRO A 2 -5.17 0.68 -72.19
N PHE A 3 -5.88 0.58 -71.07
CA PHE A 3 -7.09 1.35 -70.82
C PHE A 3 -8.33 1.00 -71.66
N PHE A 4 -9.34 0.54 -70.92
CA PHE A 4 -10.75 0.38 -71.29
C PHE A 4 -11.16 -0.97 -71.92
N ILE A 5 -12.23 -1.54 -71.35
CA ILE A 5 -13.11 -2.59 -71.90
C ILE A 5 -12.89 -4.04 -71.39
N ILE A 6 -12.20 -4.28 -70.27
CA ILE A 6 -12.28 -5.59 -69.57
C ILE A 6 -12.49 -5.40 -68.07
N ASN A 7 -13.44 -4.55 -67.69
CA ASN A 7 -13.94 -4.50 -66.31
C ASN A 7 -15.46 -4.22 -66.20
N THR A 8 -16.19 -4.44 -67.30
CA THR A 8 -17.64 -4.19 -67.38
C THR A 8 -18.44 -5.46 -67.73
N ILE A 9 -17.81 -6.65 -67.64
CA ILE A 9 -18.45 -7.95 -67.97
C ILE A 9 -18.42 -8.92 -66.76
N ILE A 10 -17.81 -8.53 -65.63
CA ILE A 10 -17.89 -9.26 -64.34
C ILE A 10 -18.82 -8.51 -63.38
N LEU A 11 -20.00 -8.12 -63.88
CA LEU A 11 -21.02 -7.41 -63.11
C LEU A 11 -22.42 -7.93 -63.43
N LEU A 12 -22.52 -9.23 -63.75
CA LEU A 12 -23.77 -9.87 -64.18
C LEU A 12 -24.02 -11.27 -63.59
N ILE A 13 -23.28 -11.73 -62.58
CA ILE A 13 -23.60 -13.01 -61.92
C ILE A 13 -23.37 -12.85 -60.42
N LEU A 14 -24.37 -13.20 -59.61
CA LEU A 14 -24.50 -13.09 -58.15
C LEU A 14 -25.23 -11.85 -57.59
N GLN A 15 -26.32 -11.45 -58.24
CA GLN A 15 -27.52 -11.07 -57.49
C GLN A 15 -28.49 -12.26 -57.56
N THR A 16 -28.70 -12.90 -56.40
CA THR A 16 -29.62 -14.01 -56.05
C THR A 16 -28.89 -15.26 -55.54
N LEU A 17 -28.83 -15.43 -54.21
CA LEU A 17 -29.09 -16.66 -53.44
C LEU A 17 -28.83 -16.40 -51.93
N PRO A 18 -29.53 -17.12 -51.02
CA PRO A 18 -29.68 -16.78 -49.60
C PRO A 18 -28.52 -17.27 -48.71
N LEU A 19 -28.30 -16.59 -47.59
CA LEU A 19 -27.36 -16.99 -46.55
C LEU A 19 -27.80 -18.31 -45.87
N PRO A 20 -26.88 -19.26 -45.63
CA PRO A 20 -27.12 -20.43 -44.79
C PRO A 20 -27.01 -20.06 -43.31
N THR A 21 -27.93 -20.62 -42.53
CA THR A 21 -27.92 -20.66 -41.07
C THR A 21 -26.80 -21.57 -40.57
N LEU A 22 -26.01 -21.09 -39.61
CA LEU A 22 -25.17 -21.92 -38.76
C LEU A 22 -25.21 -21.40 -37.32
N GLN A 23 -25.31 -22.38 -36.41
CA GLN A 23 -25.96 -22.33 -35.12
C GLN A 23 -25.21 -21.54 -34.04
N SER A 24 -26.02 -20.92 -33.19
CA SER A 24 -25.66 -20.42 -31.86
C SER A 24 -25.06 -21.53 -30.99
N SER A 25 -23.94 -21.22 -30.33
CA SER A 25 -23.62 -21.84 -29.03
C SER A 25 -23.57 -20.73 -27.96
N HIS A 26 -24.56 -20.82 -27.07
CA HIS A 26 -24.71 -20.14 -25.78
C HIS A 26 -24.82 -18.61 -25.74
N VAL A 27 -26.04 -18.16 -26.02
CA VAL A 27 -26.63 -16.94 -25.44
C VAL A 27 -26.67 -17.08 -23.92
N ILE A 28 -26.01 -16.17 -23.19
CA ILE A 28 -26.38 -15.89 -21.80
C ILE A 28 -27.68 -15.07 -21.86
N PRO A 29 -28.77 -15.50 -21.21
CA PRO A 29 -30.05 -14.81 -21.32
C PRO A 29 -30.00 -13.48 -20.56
N THR A 30 -30.26 -12.37 -21.28
CA THR A 30 -30.52 -11.05 -20.71
C THR A 30 -32.02 -10.89 -20.46
N ASN A 31 -32.46 -11.21 -19.24
CA ASN A 31 -33.66 -10.63 -18.63
C ASN A 31 -33.17 -9.70 -17.51
N GLY A 32 -33.72 -8.49 -17.40
CA GLY A 32 -33.21 -7.40 -16.54
C GLY A 32 -32.81 -7.85 -15.13
N THR A 33 -31.57 -7.53 -14.75
CA THR A 33 -30.93 -7.99 -13.50
C THR A 33 -31.32 -7.16 -12.27
N CYS A 34 -31.86 -5.95 -12.46
CA CYS A 34 -32.29 -5.07 -11.36
C CYS A 34 -33.75 -5.33 -11.00
N ARG A 35 -33.99 -5.45 -9.69
CA ARG A 35 -35.30 -5.56 -9.07
C ARG A 35 -35.55 -4.36 -8.17
N ASP A 36 -36.82 -3.97 -8.06
CA ASP A 36 -37.33 -2.92 -7.15
C ASP A 36 -37.52 -3.41 -5.71
N THR A 37 -37.26 -4.69 -5.45
CA THR A 37 -37.45 -5.35 -4.16
C THR A 37 -36.36 -6.39 -3.91
N CYS A 38 -35.98 -6.53 -2.64
CA CYS A 38 -35.16 -7.62 -2.12
C CYS A 38 -35.91 -8.25 -0.94
N GLY A 39 -36.45 -9.45 -1.12
CA GLY A 39 -37.45 -10.01 -0.21
C GLY A 39 -38.70 -9.12 -0.14
N THR A 40 -39.04 -8.65 1.05
CA THR A 40 -40.17 -7.74 1.30
C THR A 40 -39.76 -6.26 1.32
N ILE A 41 -38.47 -5.95 1.20
CA ILE A 41 -37.96 -4.58 1.32
C ILE A 41 -37.91 -3.93 -0.08
N PRO A 42 -38.63 -2.82 -0.31
CA PRO A 42 -38.48 -2.02 -1.52
C PRO A 42 -37.06 -1.43 -1.61
N VAL A 43 -36.40 -1.61 -2.74
CA VAL A 43 -35.06 -1.12 -3.02
C VAL A 43 -35.13 -0.10 -4.17
N LYS A 44 -34.89 1.15 -3.81
CA LYS A 44 -34.75 2.31 -4.70
C LYS A 44 -33.35 2.87 -4.65
N TYR A 45 -33.02 3.68 -5.64
CA TYR A 45 -31.78 4.47 -5.67
C TYR A 45 -31.60 5.27 -4.37
N PRO A 46 -30.39 5.36 -3.79
CA PRO A 46 -29.09 4.96 -4.35
C PRO A 46 -28.72 3.48 -4.18
N PHE A 47 -29.58 2.66 -3.56
CA PHE A 47 -29.32 1.24 -3.38
C PHE A 47 -29.68 0.42 -4.62
N GLY A 48 -29.06 -0.76 -4.74
CA GLY A 48 -29.28 -1.69 -5.83
C GLY A 48 -29.43 -3.13 -5.34
N THR A 49 -30.17 -3.94 -6.10
CA THR A 49 -30.41 -5.36 -5.79
C THR A 49 -29.32 -6.29 -6.32
N GLY A 50 -28.34 -5.77 -7.06
CA GLY A 50 -27.24 -6.55 -7.63
C GLY A 50 -26.20 -5.66 -8.30
N PHE A 51 -25.14 -6.29 -8.82
CA PHE A 51 -24.08 -5.58 -9.53
C PHE A 51 -24.62 -4.84 -10.76
N GLY A 52 -24.28 -3.56 -10.90
CA GLY A 52 -24.77 -2.68 -11.94
C GLY A 52 -26.11 -1.99 -11.64
N CYS A 53 -26.74 -2.25 -10.48
CA CYS A 53 -27.95 -1.57 -10.02
C CYS A 53 -27.63 -0.56 -8.90
N GLY A 54 -28.34 0.57 -8.86
CA GLY A 54 -28.09 1.62 -7.86
C GLY A 54 -26.84 2.46 -8.16
N HIS A 55 -26.33 3.17 -7.15
CA HIS A 55 -25.11 3.96 -7.27
C HIS A 55 -23.87 3.12 -6.93
N PRO A 56 -22.74 3.24 -7.66
CA PRO A 56 -21.54 2.44 -7.44
C PRO A 56 -20.94 2.57 -6.03
N ASP A 57 -21.04 3.72 -5.39
CA ASP A 57 -20.55 3.89 -4.01
C ASP A 57 -21.35 3.07 -3.00
N PHE A 58 -22.64 2.83 -3.26
CA PHE A 58 -23.52 2.07 -2.38
C PHE A 58 -23.55 0.57 -2.72
N ALA A 59 -23.43 0.22 -4.01
CA ALA A 59 -23.45 -1.16 -4.49
C ALA A 59 -22.28 -2.02 -3.95
N ARG A 60 -21.23 -1.39 -3.41
CA ARG A 60 -20.11 -2.07 -2.74
C ARG A 60 -20.47 -2.56 -1.33
N TYR A 61 -21.37 -1.86 -0.67
CA TYR A 61 -21.73 -2.13 0.73
C TYR A 61 -23.09 -2.82 0.82
N VAL A 62 -24.05 -2.46 -0.01
CA VAL A 62 -25.42 -2.99 0.02
C VAL A 62 -25.65 -3.94 -1.16
N ARG A 63 -26.05 -5.17 -0.85
CA ARG A 63 -26.41 -6.19 -1.85
C ARG A 63 -27.59 -7.03 -1.42
N CYS A 64 -28.31 -7.60 -2.38
CA CYS A 64 -29.32 -8.61 -2.11
C CYS A 64 -28.66 -10.00 -2.13
N GLY A 65 -28.78 -10.77 -1.05
CA GLY A 65 -28.13 -12.08 -0.89
C GLY A 65 -28.71 -13.18 -1.78
N ASP A 66 -28.06 -14.36 -1.76
CA ASP A 66 -28.41 -15.51 -2.61
C ASP A 66 -29.88 -15.92 -2.47
N GLY A 67 -30.61 -15.90 -3.59
CA GLY A 67 -32.06 -16.13 -3.66
C GLY A 67 -32.92 -14.86 -3.75
N GLY A 68 -32.33 -13.67 -3.56
CA GLY A 68 -33.03 -12.40 -3.70
C GLY A 68 -33.97 -12.06 -2.53
N THR A 69 -33.72 -12.66 -1.36
CA THR A 69 -34.66 -12.68 -0.20
C THR A 69 -34.24 -11.78 0.96
N THR A 70 -32.97 -11.40 1.09
CA THR A 70 -32.47 -10.62 2.23
C THR A 70 -31.47 -9.57 1.77
N LEU A 71 -31.73 -8.32 2.14
CA LEU A 71 -30.84 -7.20 1.85
C LEU A 71 -29.77 -7.11 2.94
N GLN A 72 -28.51 -6.95 2.55
CA GLN A 72 -27.37 -7.04 3.44
C GLN A 72 -26.45 -5.83 3.27
N LEU A 73 -25.93 -5.33 4.40
CA LEU A 73 -24.84 -4.36 4.48
C LEU A 73 -23.54 -5.09 4.83
N THR A 74 -22.47 -4.87 4.08
CA THR A 74 -21.13 -5.38 4.40
C THR A 74 -20.22 -4.24 4.83
N THR A 75 -19.50 -4.42 5.93
CA THR A 75 -18.48 -3.49 6.44
C THR A 75 -17.19 -4.27 6.77
N GLY A 76 -16.10 -3.59 7.13
CA GLY A 76 -14.86 -4.23 7.56
C GLY A 76 -14.96 -5.20 8.76
N THR A 77 -16.06 -5.17 9.52
CA THR A 77 -16.29 -6.06 10.70
C THR A 77 -17.25 -7.21 10.43
N GLY A 78 -18.03 -7.19 9.34
CA GLY A 78 -18.96 -8.26 9.04
C GLY A 78 -20.01 -7.91 7.99
N THR A 79 -20.94 -8.86 7.78
CA THR A 79 -22.13 -8.67 6.94
C THR A 79 -23.37 -8.74 7.82
N TYR A 80 -24.20 -7.71 7.72
CA TYR A 80 -25.36 -7.49 8.58
C TYR A 80 -26.63 -7.41 7.75
N ALA A 81 -27.75 -7.87 8.31
CA ALA A 81 -29.04 -7.80 7.61
C ALA A 81 -29.63 -6.39 7.73
N ILE A 82 -30.10 -5.83 6.61
CA ILE A 82 -30.89 -4.61 6.61
C ILE A 82 -32.34 -5.00 6.89
N SER A 83 -32.90 -4.49 7.98
CA SER A 83 -34.29 -4.77 8.39
C SER A 83 -35.28 -3.82 7.74
N SER A 84 -34.89 -2.56 7.53
CA SER A 84 -35.74 -1.54 6.92
C SER A 84 -34.92 -0.40 6.33
N ILE A 85 -35.48 0.26 5.31
CA ILE A 85 -34.95 1.49 4.71
C ILE A 85 -36.07 2.53 4.76
N ASP A 86 -35.79 3.70 5.31
CA ASP A 86 -36.69 4.84 5.29
C ASP A 86 -36.08 5.95 4.42
N TYR A 87 -36.58 6.05 3.20
CA TYR A 87 -36.09 7.00 2.20
C TYR A 87 -36.32 8.46 2.59
N PRO A 88 -37.52 8.88 3.06
CA PRO A 88 -37.75 10.25 3.53
C PRO A 88 -36.77 10.78 4.58
N SER A 89 -36.25 9.92 5.46
CA SER A 89 -35.28 10.30 6.50
C SER A 89 -33.83 9.95 6.13
N SER A 90 -33.61 9.33 4.97
CA SER A 90 -32.33 8.80 4.53
C SER A 90 -31.68 7.86 5.56
N THR A 91 -32.48 6.99 6.19
CA THR A 91 -32.02 6.05 7.22
C THR A 91 -32.16 4.58 6.80
N VAL A 92 -31.23 3.75 7.28
CA VAL A 92 -31.21 2.30 7.12
C VAL A 92 -31.02 1.67 8.49
N ILE A 93 -31.90 0.74 8.86
CA ILE A 93 -31.75 -0.01 10.11
C ILE A 93 -31.07 -1.34 9.81
N VAL A 94 -29.98 -1.60 10.53
CA VAL A 94 -29.13 -2.78 10.40
C VAL A 94 -29.23 -3.63 11.65
N THR A 95 -29.34 -4.94 11.50
CA THR A 95 -29.37 -5.90 12.60
C THR A 95 -28.11 -6.77 12.57
N ASP A 96 -27.32 -6.71 13.64
CA ASP A 96 -26.24 -7.67 13.89
C ASP A 96 -26.80 -8.88 14.65
N PRO A 97 -26.71 -10.10 14.10
CA PRO A 97 -27.18 -11.31 14.77
C PRO A 97 -26.40 -11.63 16.07
N LEU A 98 -25.19 -11.09 16.23
CA LEU A 98 -24.37 -11.28 17.44
C LEU A 98 -24.56 -10.17 18.47
N MET A 99 -25.30 -9.11 18.15
CA MET A 99 -25.63 -8.04 19.09
C MET A 99 -26.63 -8.52 20.14
N SER A 100 -26.42 -8.13 21.39
CA SER A 100 -27.31 -8.47 22.49
C SER A 100 -28.63 -7.72 22.40
N THR A 101 -29.70 -8.35 22.88
CA THR A 101 -31.04 -7.75 23.04
C THR A 101 -31.63 -8.15 24.39
N CYS A 102 -32.77 -7.58 24.79
CA CYS A 102 -33.43 -8.00 26.02
C CYS A 102 -33.84 -9.48 26.03
N ALA A 103 -34.17 -10.06 24.86
CA ALA A 103 -34.57 -11.47 24.77
C ALA A 103 -33.38 -12.43 24.85
N SER A 104 -32.23 -12.04 24.31
CA SER A 104 -31.03 -12.88 24.21
C SER A 104 -29.79 -12.00 24.25
N MET A 105 -28.91 -12.21 25.22
CA MET A 105 -27.59 -11.58 25.27
C MET A 105 -26.51 -12.64 25.09
N GLN A 106 -25.50 -12.34 24.30
CA GLN A 106 -24.39 -13.25 24.00
C GLN A 106 -23.13 -12.45 23.70
N ASN A 107 -21.97 -13.11 23.70
CA ASN A 107 -20.74 -12.44 23.34
C ASN A 107 -20.82 -11.93 21.89
N SER A 108 -20.51 -10.65 21.71
CA SER A 108 -20.64 -9.97 20.41
C SER A 108 -19.27 -9.74 19.78
N GLY A 109 -19.25 -9.61 18.45
CA GLY A 109 -18.09 -9.07 17.74
C GLY A 109 -17.99 -7.53 17.88
N SER A 110 -16.88 -6.97 17.42
CA SER A 110 -16.74 -5.52 17.23
C SER A 110 -17.59 -5.05 16.06
N PHE A 111 -18.05 -3.80 16.09
CA PHE A 111 -18.82 -3.20 14.99
C PHE A 111 -18.12 -1.94 14.49
N SER A 112 -17.94 -1.84 13.18
CA SER A 112 -17.31 -0.67 12.55
C SER A 112 -17.90 -0.34 11.19
N LEU A 113 -17.91 0.94 10.88
CA LEU A 113 -18.15 1.46 9.53
C LEU A 113 -16.81 1.84 8.91
N ASP A 114 -16.64 1.52 7.62
CA ASP A 114 -15.43 1.89 6.90
C ASP A 114 -15.33 3.42 6.76
N ARG A 115 -14.13 4.00 6.86
CA ARG A 115 -13.94 5.46 6.81
C ARG A 115 -14.44 6.12 5.53
N VAL A 116 -14.39 5.38 4.41
CA VAL A 116 -14.85 5.80 3.08
C VAL A 116 -16.28 5.31 2.77
N SER A 117 -16.98 4.78 3.76
CA SER A 117 -18.36 4.33 3.61
C SER A 117 -19.30 5.52 3.42
N PRO A 118 -20.31 5.43 2.51
CA PRO A 118 -21.32 6.48 2.34
C PRO A 118 -22.36 6.51 3.48
N PHE A 119 -22.13 5.73 4.54
CA PHE A 119 -22.98 5.65 5.73
C PHE A 119 -22.32 6.33 6.94
N SER A 120 -23.14 6.95 7.77
CA SER A 120 -22.77 7.43 9.10
C SER A 120 -23.71 6.84 10.16
N ILE A 121 -23.24 6.77 11.40
CA ILE A 121 -24.11 6.40 12.52
C ILE A 121 -25.13 7.52 12.76
N SER A 122 -26.41 7.17 12.98
CA SER A 122 -27.44 8.15 13.38
C SER A 122 -27.25 8.55 14.85
N ASP A 123 -27.46 9.83 15.18
CA ASP A 123 -27.43 10.35 16.56
C ASP A 123 -28.52 9.73 17.46
N GLU A 124 -29.50 9.04 16.86
CA GLU A 124 -30.58 8.33 17.57
C GLU A 124 -30.14 6.99 18.16
N ASN A 125 -28.94 6.49 17.80
CA ASN A 125 -28.44 5.25 18.37
C ASN A 125 -27.92 5.48 19.77
N ILE A 126 -28.38 4.64 20.69
CA ILE A 126 -27.77 4.48 22.01
C ILE A 126 -27.02 3.16 22.03
N PHE A 127 -25.69 3.24 21.94
CA PHE A 127 -24.81 2.09 22.09
C PHE A 127 -24.57 1.80 23.56
N VAL A 128 -24.78 0.54 23.96
CA VAL A 128 -24.56 0.09 25.33
C VAL A 128 -23.61 -1.10 25.32
N LEU A 129 -22.53 -0.98 26.05
CA LEU A 129 -21.53 -2.02 26.25
C LEU A 129 -21.85 -2.81 27.51
N LEU A 130 -21.79 -4.14 27.40
CA LEU A 130 -22.29 -5.07 28.41
C LEU A 130 -21.18 -6.01 28.87
N GLY A 131 -21.10 -6.24 30.18
CA GLY A 131 -20.15 -7.21 30.76
C GLY A 131 -18.71 -6.73 30.59
N CYS A 132 -18.49 -5.44 30.83
CA CYS A 132 -17.19 -4.80 30.78
C CYS A 132 -16.40 -5.04 32.07
N SER A 133 -15.10 -5.23 31.92
CA SER A 133 -14.19 -5.27 33.07
C SER A 133 -14.24 -3.95 33.83
N THR A 134 -14.18 -3.98 35.16
CA THR A 134 -14.09 -2.77 36.00
C THR A 134 -12.77 -2.02 35.80
N THR A 135 -11.77 -2.64 35.15
CA THR A 135 -10.50 -2.01 34.73
C THR A 135 -10.55 -1.53 33.28
N SER A 136 -11.71 -1.57 32.63
CA SER A 136 -11.88 -1.09 31.27
C SER A 136 -11.52 0.39 31.17
N PRO A 137 -10.89 0.83 30.07
CA PRO A 137 -10.67 2.25 29.80
C PRO A 137 -11.97 3.07 29.72
N LEU A 138 -13.14 2.42 29.58
CA LEU A 138 -14.45 3.08 29.62
C LEU A 138 -14.74 3.75 30.96
N PHE A 139 -14.20 3.20 32.05
CA PHE A 139 -14.45 3.68 33.40
C PHE A 139 -13.30 4.57 33.91
N ASP A 140 -12.41 5.00 33.01
CA ASP A 140 -11.37 5.97 33.31
C ASP A 140 -12.01 7.37 33.46
N PRO A 141 -11.94 8.00 34.65
CA PRO A 141 -12.55 9.32 34.87
C PRO A 141 -11.95 10.42 34.00
N ASP A 142 -10.77 10.23 33.42
CA ASP A 142 -10.12 11.24 32.56
C ASP A 142 -10.59 11.18 31.09
N GLN A 143 -11.31 10.12 30.67
CA GLN A 143 -11.70 9.88 29.27
C GLN A 143 -13.18 10.18 28.95
N ASP A 144 -14.05 10.24 29.97
CA ASP A 144 -15.50 10.53 29.87
C ASP A 144 -16.25 9.75 28.77
N LEU A 145 -15.93 8.47 28.58
CA LEU A 145 -16.49 7.60 27.52
C LEU A 145 -17.81 6.93 27.90
N CYS A 146 -18.28 7.16 29.13
CA CYS A 146 -19.36 6.41 29.73
C CYS A 146 -20.37 7.30 30.43
N ASP A 147 -21.60 7.35 29.91
CA ASP A 147 -22.67 8.13 30.56
C ASP A 147 -23.12 7.42 31.86
N THR A 148 -22.78 8.05 32.99
CA THR A 148 -23.13 7.59 34.34
C THR A 148 -24.50 8.08 34.83
N GLY A 149 -25.14 9.01 34.11
CA GLY A 149 -26.43 9.61 34.44
C GLY A 149 -27.64 8.81 33.94
N SER A 150 -28.25 9.28 32.84
CA SER A 150 -29.34 8.58 32.13
C SER A 150 -28.93 7.16 31.73
N GLY A 151 -27.66 6.96 31.36
CA GLY A 151 -27.10 5.67 31.00
C GLY A 151 -27.21 4.62 32.10
N SER A 152 -27.22 5.02 33.38
CA SER A 152 -27.47 4.07 34.48
C SER A 152 -28.86 3.45 34.42
N ARG A 153 -29.88 4.15 33.90
CA ARG A 153 -31.25 3.60 33.76
C ARG A 153 -31.32 2.58 32.64
N VAL A 154 -30.66 2.87 31.51
CA VAL A 154 -30.59 1.97 30.35
C VAL A 154 -29.87 0.67 30.72
N CYS A 155 -28.73 0.78 31.40
CA CYS A 155 -27.98 -0.38 31.91
C CYS A 155 -28.78 -1.23 32.90
N ARG A 156 -29.51 -0.59 33.83
CA ARG A 156 -30.39 -1.31 34.78
C ARG A 156 -31.54 -2.00 34.08
N GLY A 157 -32.12 -1.37 33.05
CA GLY A 157 -33.14 -1.99 32.20
C GLY A 157 -32.61 -3.22 31.48
N LEU A 158 -31.45 -3.13 30.82
CA LEU A 158 -30.86 -4.28 30.13
C LEU A 158 -30.52 -5.42 31.07
N TYR A 159 -29.98 -5.14 32.26
CA TYR A 159 -29.64 -6.17 33.24
C TYR A 159 -30.86 -6.75 33.98
N SER A 160 -32.05 -6.13 33.90
CA SER A 160 -33.30 -6.76 34.37
C SER A 160 -33.89 -7.74 33.35
N CYS A 161 -33.37 -7.78 32.11
CA CYS A 161 -33.80 -8.73 31.10
C CYS A 161 -33.27 -10.15 31.40
N LYS A 162 -34.10 -11.17 31.13
CA LYS A 162 -33.70 -12.58 31.26
C LYS A 162 -32.49 -12.96 30.38
N GLY A 163 -32.30 -12.25 29.27
CA GLY A 163 -31.18 -12.48 28.34
C GLY A 163 -29.80 -12.33 28.97
N VAL A 164 -29.66 -11.57 30.06
CA VAL A 164 -28.38 -11.24 30.71
C VAL A 164 -27.57 -12.47 31.16
N SER A 165 -28.26 -13.57 31.45
CA SER A 165 -27.63 -14.86 31.77
C SER A 165 -26.74 -15.40 30.64
N GLY A 166 -27.03 -15.05 29.38
CA GLY A 166 -26.25 -15.52 28.22
C GLY A 166 -24.86 -14.89 28.08
N ILE A 167 -24.59 -13.78 28.81
CA ILE A 167 -23.24 -13.21 28.97
C ILE A 167 -22.62 -13.54 30.35
N GLY A 168 -23.18 -14.51 31.08
CA GLY A 168 -22.63 -14.99 32.34
C GLY A 168 -22.89 -14.10 33.56
N LEU A 169 -23.82 -13.14 33.46
CA LEU A 169 -24.20 -12.25 34.55
C LEU A 169 -25.58 -12.64 35.14
N PRO A 170 -25.78 -12.53 36.46
CA PRO A 170 -27.08 -12.76 37.08
C PRO A 170 -28.10 -11.65 36.73
N GLU A 171 -29.39 -11.96 36.78
CA GLU A 171 -30.46 -10.97 36.61
C GLU A 171 -30.33 -9.86 37.68
N ASN A 172 -30.41 -8.61 37.26
CA ASN A 172 -30.14 -7.40 38.05
C ASN A 172 -28.69 -7.30 38.56
N ALA A 173 -27.71 -7.77 37.77
CA ALA A 173 -26.29 -7.54 38.03
C ALA A 173 -25.96 -6.04 38.25
N PRO A 174 -24.85 -5.71 38.95
CA PRO A 174 -24.46 -4.33 39.16
C PRO A 174 -24.24 -3.60 37.83
N ALA A 175 -24.81 -2.40 37.69
CA ALA A 175 -24.64 -1.56 36.48
C ALA A 175 -23.19 -1.10 36.26
N SER A 176 -22.27 -1.34 37.20
CA SER A 176 -20.85 -0.97 37.12
C SER A 176 -20.05 -1.74 36.07
N THR A 177 -20.62 -2.79 35.46
CA THR A 177 -20.03 -3.52 34.32
C THR A 177 -20.75 -3.22 33.01
N CYS A 178 -21.60 -2.21 32.99
CA CYS A 178 -22.35 -1.75 31.84
C CYS A 178 -22.06 -0.28 31.58
N CYS A 179 -22.02 0.10 30.31
CA CYS A 179 -21.71 1.46 29.91
C CYS A 179 -22.57 1.89 28.73
N VAL A 180 -23.29 3.01 28.87
CA VAL A 180 -23.82 3.70 27.68
C VAL A 180 -22.67 4.47 27.06
N TYR A 181 -22.21 3.98 25.92
CA TYR A 181 -20.96 4.38 25.30
C TYR A 181 -21.16 5.67 24.51
N ASP A 182 -20.42 6.70 24.92
CA ASP A 182 -20.33 7.95 24.17
C ASP A 182 -19.00 7.98 23.41
N SER A 183 -19.08 8.15 22.09
CA SER A 183 -17.90 8.05 21.23
C SER A 183 -17.24 9.43 21.06
N PRO A 184 -15.95 9.59 21.37
CA PRO A 184 -15.25 10.88 21.32
C PRO A 184 -15.05 11.42 19.88
N SER A 185 -15.40 10.62 18.85
CA SER A 185 -15.17 10.96 17.44
C SER A 185 -16.29 11.76 16.77
N GLY A 186 -17.43 11.99 17.45
CA GLY A 186 -18.66 12.46 16.79
C GLY A 186 -19.25 11.41 15.84
N PHE A 187 -20.57 11.41 15.65
CA PHE A 187 -21.26 10.48 14.77
C PHE A 187 -21.00 10.85 13.29
N GLY A 188 -19.90 10.34 12.73
CA GLY A 188 -19.47 10.54 11.34
C GLY A 188 -19.06 9.24 10.64
N SER A 189 -18.60 9.34 9.38
CA SER A 189 -18.10 8.19 8.61
C SER A 189 -16.80 7.65 9.22
N GLY A 190 -16.74 6.34 9.48
CA GLY A 190 -15.58 5.70 10.12
C GLY A 190 -15.71 5.37 11.62
N TYR A 191 -16.94 5.26 12.15
CA TYR A 191 -17.21 4.81 13.52
C TYR A 191 -16.64 3.41 13.80
N ASN A 192 -15.99 3.22 14.95
CA ASN A 192 -15.41 1.94 15.34
C ASN A 192 -15.66 1.61 16.82
N LEU A 193 -16.33 0.49 17.08
CA LEU A 193 -16.61 -0.08 18.39
C LEU A 193 -15.79 -1.36 18.58
N ASP A 194 -14.64 -1.24 19.24
CA ASP A 194 -13.68 -2.34 19.45
C ASP A 194 -13.85 -2.97 20.84
N LEU A 195 -14.66 -4.02 20.94
CA LEU A 195 -14.98 -4.66 22.22
C LEU A 195 -13.77 -5.28 22.95
N PRO A 196 -12.84 -5.99 22.27
CA PRO A 196 -11.62 -6.47 22.91
C PRO A 196 -10.79 -5.33 23.53
N LYS A 197 -10.62 -4.22 22.82
CA LYS A 197 -9.87 -3.06 23.34
C LYS A 197 -10.58 -2.42 24.53
N LEU A 198 -11.91 -2.34 24.48
CA LEU A 198 -12.74 -1.80 25.55
C LEU A 198 -13.00 -2.81 26.69
N GLN A 199 -12.46 -4.04 26.60
CA GLN A 199 -12.60 -5.10 27.61
C GLN A 199 -14.06 -5.42 27.95
N CYS A 200 -14.94 -5.44 26.95
CA CYS A 200 -16.36 -5.76 27.11
C CYS A 200 -16.73 -7.07 26.43
N SER A 201 -17.68 -7.79 27.02
CA SER A 201 -18.12 -9.10 26.52
C SER A 201 -19.08 -8.98 25.33
N SER A 202 -19.90 -7.92 25.31
CA SER A 202 -20.93 -7.72 24.30
C SER A 202 -21.31 -6.25 24.14
N TYR A 203 -22.07 -5.94 23.09
CA TYR A 203 -22.74 -4.65 22.92
C TYR A 203 -24.20 -4.83 22.49
N THR A 204 -24.97 -3.77 22.68
CA THR A 204 -26.30 -3.56 22.09
C THR A 204 -26.42 -2.14 21.53
N SER A 205 -27.31 -1.95 20.56
CA SER A 205 -27.69 -0.65 20.03
C SER A 205 -29.21 -0.53 20.07
N ILE A 206 -29.70 0.57 20.64
CA ILE A 206 -31.13 0.90 20.75
C ILE A 206 -31.38 2.14 19.91
N TYR A 207 -32.29 2.07 18.95
CA TYR A 207 -32.63 3.21 18.10
C TYR A 207 -34.00 3.82 18.44
N GLU A 208 -34.82 3.14 19.25
CA GLU A 208 -36.11 3.65 19.72
C GLU A 208 -36.53 2.96 21.04
N PHE A 209 -36.91 3.74 22.05
CA PHE A 209 -37.27 3.20 23.37
C PHE A 209 -38.74 2.78 23.51
N GLY A 210 -39.66 3.31 22.70
CA GLY A 210 -41.09 3.09 22.89
C GLY A 210 -41.57 3.59 24.26
N ASP A 211 -41.52 2.71 25.27
CA ASP A 211 -41.74 3.00 26.70
C ASP A 211 -40.41 2.81 27.46
N GLU A 212 -39.77 3.91 27.86
CA GLU A 212 -38.42 3.93 28.47
C GLU A 212 -38.29 3.05 29.72
N GLY A 213 -39.39 2.69 30.39
CA GLY A 213 -39.39 1.87 31.60
C GLY A 213 -39.37 0.36 31.38
N ASP A 214 -39.65 -0.13 30.16
CA ASP A 214 -39.77 -1.56 29.86
C ASP A 214 -38.83 -1.99 28.72
N PRO A 215 -37.68 -2.62 29.03
CA PRO A 215 -36.68 -3.01 28.04
C PRO A 215 -37.16 -4.07 27.04
N THR A 216 -38.28 -4.75 27.32
CA THR A 216 -38.89 -5.69 26.37
C THR A 216 -39.60 -5.00 25.20
N LYS A 217 -39.90 -3.69 25.34
CA LYS A 217 -40.53 -2.87 24.30
C LYS A 217 -39.54 -2.04 23.48
N TRP A 218 -38.25 -2.06 23.84
CA TRP A 218 -37.23 -1.30 23.13
C TRP A 218 -36.95 -1.91 21.75
N ARG A 219 -36.62 -1.07 20.78
CA ARG A 219 -36.25 -1.47 19.43
C ARG A 219 -34.74 -1.51 19.29
N PHE A 220 -34.24 -2.70 18.98
CA PHE A 220 -32.82 -2.98 18.86
C PHE A 220 -32.39 -2.97 17.39
N GLY A 221 -31.27 -2.32 17.11
CA GLY A 221 -30.70 -2.19 15.77
C GLY A 221 -29.72 -1.03 15.69
N VAL A 222 -28.91 -1.00 14.63
CA VAL A 222 -28.01 0.10 14.33
C VAL A 222 -28.63 0.93 13.21
N SER A 223 -29.06 2.14 13.54
CA SER A 223 -29.60 3.12 12.61
C SER A 223 -28.46 3.86 11.89
N LEU A 224 -28.41 3.74 10.57
CA LEU A 224 -27.40 4.38 9.73
C LEU A 224 -28.06 5.46 8.88
N ARG A 225 -27.43 6.63 8.79
CA ARG A 225 -27.79 7.67 7.81
C ARG A 225 -26.96 7.49 6.55
N TYR A 226 -27.54 7.79 5.39
CA TYR A 226 -26.83 7.80 4.12
C TYR A 226 -27.02 9.11 3.36
N ASN A 227 -26.05 9.46 2.52
CA ASN A 227 -26.08 10.68 1.73
C ASN A 227 -26.90 10.52 0.45
N GLU A 228 -27.86 11.41 0.20
CA GLU A 228 -28.72 11.41 -0.99
C GLU A 228 -28.22 12.29 -2.16
N SER A 229 -27.07 12.96 -2.02
CA SER A 229 -26.54 13.88 -3.04
C SER A 229 -26.23 13.24 -4.41
N TYR A 230 -26.34 11.92 -4.51
CA TYR A 230 -26.09 11.14 -5.72
C TYR A 230 -27.29 11.10 -6.67
N TYR A 231 -28.48 11.53 -6.22
CA TYR A 231 -29.68 11.54 -7.06
C TYR A 231 -29.59 12.61 -8.15
N SER A 232 -29.27 12.18 -9.37
CA SER A 232 -29.05 13.06 -10.53
C SER A 232 -30.29 13.19 -11.41
N SER A 233 -30.33 14.23 -12.26
CA SER A 233 -31.37 14.39 -13.27
C SER A 233 -31.42 13.21 -14.25
N GLY A 234 -30.27 12.59 -14.56
CA GLY A 234 -30.22 11.39 -15.40
C GLY A 234 -30.89 10.17 -14.76
N CYS A 235 -30.79 10.03 -13.44
CA CYS A 235 -31.52 8.99 -12.72
C CYS A 235 -33.03 9.23 -12.74
N ARG A 236 -33.46 10.48 -12.49
CA ARG A 236 -34.88 10.84 -12.58
C ARG A 236 -35.47 10.54 -13.97
N ASP A 237 -34.79 10.93 -15.04
CA ASP A 237 -35.26 10.70 -16.41
C ASP A 237 -35.32 9.19 -16.74
N CYS A 238 -34.41 8.40 -16.15
CA CYS A 238 -34.43 6.95 -16.24
C CYS A 238 -35.65 6.34 -15.54
N GLU A 239 -35.90 6.71 -14.28
CA GLU A 239 -37.04 6.22 -13.50
C GLU A 239 -38.39 6.64 -14.12
N GLU A 240 -38.50 7.87 -14.64
CA GLU A 240 -39.69 8.36 -15.37
C GLU A 240 -39.99 7.53 -16.63
N SER A 241 -38.97 6.89 -17.20
CA SER A 241 -39.11 5.98 -18.34
C SER A 241 -39.27 4.51 -17.98
N SER A 242 -39.57 4.22 -16.70
CA SER A 242 -39.66 2.86 -16.14
C SER A 242 -38.34 2.06 -16.18
N GLY A 243 -37.21 2.76 -16.24
CA GLY A 243 -35.87 2.18 -16.13
C GLY A 243 -35.36 2.16 -14.68
N PHE A 244 -34.37 1.32 -14.41
CA PHE A 244 -33.65 1.31 -13.14
C PHE A 244 -32.36 2.09 -13.26
N CYS A 245 -32.12 3.02 -12.34
CA CYS A 245 -30.83 3.68 -12.23
C CYS A 245 -29.75 2.67 -11.83
N GLY A 246 -28.66 2.65 -12.59
CA GLY A 246 -27.57 1.72 -12.40
C GLY A 246 -26.27 2.27 -12.94
N PHE A 247 -25.31 1.37 -13.11
CA PHE A 247 -24.02 1.68 -13.70
C PHE A 247 -23.54 0.54 -14.58
N SER A 248 -22.70 0.86 -15.56
CA SER A 248 -22.12 -0.13 -16.48
C SER A 248 -20.71 0.26 -16.89
N GLY A 249 -19.96 -0.69 -17.45
CA GLY A 249 -18.57 -0.45 -17.87
C GLY A 249 -17.55 -0.50 -16.73
N LEU A 250 -16.27 -0.42 -17.09
CA LEU A 250 -15.14 -0.46 -16.15
C LEU A 250 -15.00 0.81 -15.31
N ASP A 251 -15.54 1.93 -15.80
CA ASP A 251 -15.56 3.23 -15.14
C ASP A 251 -16.75 3.40 -14.18
N GLN A 252 -17.62 2.40 -14.07
CA GLN A 252 -18.86 2.45 -13.28
C GLN A 252 -19.73 3.67 -13.64
N SER A 253 -19.74 4.06 -14.91
CA SER A 253 -20.53 5.18 -15.42
C SER A 253 -22.03 4.90 -15.31
N PHE A 254 -22.80 5.96 -15.06
CA PHE A 254 -24.27 5.89 -14.95
C PHE A 254 -24.88 5.22 -16.18
N ALA A 255 -25.78 4.26 -15.94
CA ALA A 255 -26.53 3.56 -16.96
C ALA A 255 -27.99 3.42 -16.52
N CYS A 256 -28.91 3.74 -17.43
CA CYS A 256 -30.32 3.44 -17.27
C CYS A 256 -30.59 2.01 -17.73
N ILE A 257 -30.92 1.13 -16.80
CA ILE A 257 -31.15 -0.30 -17.04
C ILE A 257 -32.62 -0.49 -17.41
N CYS A 258 -32.86 -0.74 -18.69
CA CYS A 258 -34.22 -0.77 -19.21
C CYS A 258 -34.86 -2.16 -19.19
N PRO A 259 -36.17 -2.27 -18.93
CA PRO A 259 -36.89 -3.55 -18.92
C PRO A 259 -36.82 -4.31 -20.26
N ASN A 260 -36.62 -3.60 -21.36
CA ASN A 260 -36.43 -4.17 -22.70
C ASN A 260 -35.05 -4.80 -22.92
N GLY A 261 -34.18 -4.83 -21.89
CA GLY A 261 -32.86 -5.44 -21.91
C GLY A 261 -31.76 -4.59 -22.52
N ILE A 262 -32.03 -3.32 -22.89
CA ILE A 262 -31.06 -2.42 -23.51
C ILE A 262 -30.71 -1.30 -22.54
N ASN A 263 -29.48 -1.29 -22.03
CA ASN A 263 -29.00 -0.19 -21.20
C ASN A 263 -28.83 1.09 -22.05
N THR A 264 -29.28 2.23 -21.53
CA THR A 264 -29.13 3.55 -22.17
C THR A 264 -28.44 4.54 -21.23
N THR A 265 -28.07 5.72 -21.74
CA THR A 265 -27.41 6.77 -20.93
C THR A 265 -28.39 7.79 -20.37
N VAL A 266 -29.69 7.70 -20.68
CA VAL A 266 -30.68 8.73 -20.31
C VAL A 266 -32.02 8.13 -19.88
N ASN A 267 -32.67 7.35 -20.75
CA ASN A 267 -34.02 6.79 -20.50
C ASN A 267 -34.35 5.59 -21.42
N CYS A 268 -35.44 4.90 -21.16
CA CYS A 268 -35.83 3.63 -21.78
C CYS A 268 -36.78 3.72 -22.97
N PHE A 269 -37.07 4.92 -23.49
CA PHE A 269 -38.05 5.11 -24.57
C PHE A 269 -37.60 4.64 -25.97
N GLY A 270 -36.39 4.08 -26.14
CA GLY A 270 -35.96 3.28 -27.30
C GLY A 270 -36.28 3.82 -28.72
N ARG A 271 -35.33 4.59 -29.30
CA ARG A 271 -35.18 4.96 -30.73
C ARG A 271 -36.41 5.51 -31.48
N GLY A 272 -36.50 6.83 -31.52
CA GLY A 272 -37.15 7.57 -32.60
C GLY A 272 -36.88 9.07 -32.51
N TYR A 273 -36.05 9.62 -33.40
CA TYR A 273 -36.10 11.05 -33.70
C TYR A 273 -37.52 11.39 -34.17
N ALA A 274 -38.27 12.22 -33.43
CA ALA A 274 -39.32 13.08 -33.98
C ALA A 274 -39.79 14.13 -32.97
N TRP A 275 -39.84 15.37 -33.44
CA TRP A 275 -40.56 16.48 -32.86
C TRP A 275 -42.05 16.19 -32.60
N SER A 276 -42.56 16.69 -31.48
CA SER A 276 -43.99 16.99 -31.22
C SER A 276 -44.04 17.58 -29.79
N GLY A 277 -44.41 18.83 -29.49
CA GLY A 277 -45.37 19.69 -30.15
C GLY A 277 -46.75 19.54 -29.51
N THR A 278 -46.94 20.00 -28.27
CA THR A 278 -48.29 20.30 -27.72
C THR A 278 -48.27 21.56 -26.87
N MET A 279 -48.91 22.59 -27.43
CA MET A 279 -49.40 23.79 -26.73
C MET A 279 -50.52 23.44 -25.75
N GLY A 280 -50.56 24.15 -24.62
CA GLY A 280 -51.70 24.25 -23.71
C GLY A 280 -51.56 25.47 -22.79
N LEU A 281 -52.56 26.35 -22.82
CA LEU A 281 -52.67 27.72 -22.31
C LEU A 281 -52.21 28.03 -20.86
N GLY A 282 -51.63 29.23 -20.66
CA GLY A 282 -51.55 29.88 -19.33
C GLY A 282 -50.75 31.20 -19.22
N VAL A 283 -51.29 32.31 -19.78
CA VAL A 283 -51.18 33.70 -19.25
C VAL A 283 -49.78 34.36 -19.04
N GLN A 284 -49.40 35.20 -20.02
CA GLN A 284 -49.12 36.66 -19.93
C GLN A 284 -47.89 37.26 -19.14
N ILE A 285 -47.02 38.00 -19.87
CA ILE A 285 -46.49 39.39 -19.64
C ILE A 285 -44.95 39.61 -19.82
N LYS A 286 -44.61 40.42 -20.86
CA LYS A 286 -43.44 41.36 -21.09
C LYS A 286 -42.02 40.75 -21.26
N MET A 287 -41.14 41.19 -22.19
CA MET A 287 -40.96 42.50 -22.85
C MET A 287 -40.02 42.45 -24.10
N ASN A 288 -40.44 43.14 -25.18
CA ASN A 288 -39.75 43.94 -26.24
C ASN A 288 -38.35 43.53 -26.79
N ILE A 289 -38.19 43.28 -28.11
CA ILE A 289 -38.12 44.20 -29.29
C ILE A 289 -36.92 45.17 -29.28
N ALA A 290 -35.88 44.82 -30.05
CA ALA A 290 -35.08 45.74 -30.89
C ALA A 290 -34.00 44.93 -31.65
N GLY A 291 -34.03 44.91 -32.99
CA GLY A 291 -32.89 44.37 -33.75
C GLY A 291 -33.16 43.83 -35.15
N PHE A 292 -34.39 43.86 -35.67
CA PHE A 292 -34.71 43.28 -36.98
C PHE A 292 -35.22 44.29 -38.03
N LEU A 293 -34.80 45.54 -37.95
CA LEU A 293 -35.24 46.60 -38.87
C LEU A 293 -34.09 47.45 -39.40
N LEU A 294 -32.93 46.84 -39.69
CA LEU A 294 -31.80 47.56 -40.31
C LEU A 294 -30.95 46.75 -41.31
N LEU A 295 -31.18 45.45 -41.50
CA LEU A 295 -30.35 44.65 -42.45
C LEU A 295 -31.01 44.34 -43.80
N TRP A 296 -32.26 44.75 -44.03
CA TRP A 296 -32.97 44.50 -45.29
C TRP A 296 -32.89 45.66 -46.31
N ILE A 297 -32.15 46.73 -46.02
CA ILE A 297 -32.00 47.90 -46.90
C ILE A 297 -30.59 47.99 -47.54
N MET A 298 -29.64 47.13 -47.16
CA MET A 298 -28.23 47.26 -47.57
C MET A 298 -27.69 46.09 -48.42
N VAL A 299 -28.55 45.30 -49.07
CA VAL A 299 -28.13 44.30 -50.08
C VAL A 299 -28.92 44.51 -51.36
N GLY A 300 -28.62 45.59 -52.06
CA GLY A 300 -29.35 45.96 -53.27
C GLY A 300 -28.66 46.99 -54.13
N ARG A 301 -27.32 46.98 -54.29
CA ARG A 301 -26.66 47.68 -55.40
C ARG A 301 -25.15 47.38 -55.56
N MET A 302 -24.79 46.96 -56.78
CA MET A 302 -23.48 47.05 -57.48
C MET A 302 -22.38 46.05 -57.05
N ARG A 303 -22.02 45.01 -57.83
CA ARG A 303 -21.29 44.90 -59.14
C ARG A 303 -19.81 45.34 -59.15
N LYS A 304 -18.95 44.36 -59.51
CA LYS A 304 -17.50 44.39 -59.89
C LYS A 304 -16.54 44.58 -58.70
N LEU A 305 -15.45 43.82 -58.52
CA LEU A 305 -14.33 43.51 -59.42
C LEU A 305 -13.50 42.32 -58.82
N LYS A 306 -12.72 41.62 -59.66
CA LYS A 306 -11.80 40.51 -59.29
C LYS A 306 -10.51 41.00 -58.60
N MET A 307 -9.86 40.07 -57.89
CA MET A 307 -8.42 40.03 -57.51
C MET A 307 -7.92 40.99 -56.43
N ILE A 308 -7.98 40.55 -55.17
CA ILE A 308 -6.86 40.68 -54.21
C ILE A 308 -6.76 39.34 -53.47
N ASN A 309 -6.07 38.40 -54.11
CA ASN A 309 -5.50 37.23 -53.44
C ASN A 309 -4.18 37.65 -52.79
N SER A 310 -3.82 36.96 -51.71
CA SER A 310 -2.44 36.73 -51.25
C SER A 310 -1.87 37.54 -50.08
N LEU A 311 -2.60 38.43 -49.40
CA LEU A 311 -2.06 39.09 -48.19
C LEU A 311 -2.95 39.08 -46.93
N ALA A 312 -4.23 38.75 -47.04
CA ALA A 312 -5.14 38.69 -45.87
C ALA A 312 -5.14 37.33 -45.15
N ILE A 313 -4.55 36.29 -45.75
CA ILE A 313 -4.55 34.93 -45.22
C ILE A 313 -3.31 34.65 -44.35
N LEU A 314 -2.25 35.48 -44.45
CA LEU A 314 -1.01 35.29 -43.69
C LEU A 314 -0.97 36.05 -42.34
N LEU A 315 -1.90 36.99 -42.13
CA LEU A 315 -1.94 37.87 -40.94
C LEU A 315 -3.02 37.55 -39.91
N LEU A 316 -3.89 36.57 -40.19
CA LEU A 316 -4.82 36.00 -39.21
C LEU A 316 -4.27 34.77 -38.49
N VAL A 317 -3.06 34.31 -38.86
CA VAL A 317 -2.41 33.11 -38.29
C VAL A 317 -1.59 33.43 -37.02
N PHE A 318 -1.37 34.71 -36.68
CA PHE A 318 -0.51 35.09 -35.55
C PHE A 318 -1.17 35.91 -34.43
N ALA A 319 -2.49 36.06 -34.42
CA ALA A 319 -3.20 36.78 -33.36
C ALA A 319 -4.48 36.04 -32.95
N THR A 320 -4.32 34.94 -32.22
CA THR A 320 -5.22 34.41 -31.17
C THR A 320 -4.71 33.04 -30.73
N LEU A 321 -3.52 33.03 -30.13
CA LEU A 321 -3.08 31.93 -29.26
C LEU A 321 -3.48 32.32 -27.84
N GLN A 322 -4.54 31.71 -27.33
CA GLN A 322 -4.65 31.35 -25.92
C GLN A 322 -5.52 30.11 -25.77
N GLU A 323 -5.01 29.24 -24.90
CA GLU A 323 -5.38 27.87 -24.57
C GLU A 323 -6.87 27.69 -24.28
N VAL A 324 -7.45 26.57 -24.70
CA VAL A 324 -8.21 25.64 -23.85
C VAL A 324 -8.21 24.25 -24.50
N SER A 325 -7.87 23.24 -23.69
CA SER A 325 -7.99 21.81 -23.93
C SER A 325 -9.31 21.42 -24.63
N SER A 326 -9.19 20.79 -25.79
CA SER A 326 -10.30 20.14 -26.49
C SER A 326 -10.21 18.63 -26.31
N HIS A 327 -11.22 18.08 -25.64
CA HIS A 327 -11.57 16.67 -25.69
C HIS A 327 -11.92 16.31 -27.13
N GLY A 328 -11.16 15.38 -27.70
CA GLY A 328 -11.38 14.83 -29.02
C GLY A 328 -11.10 13.33 -29.00
N ASP A 329 -11.94 12.58 -28.28
CA ASP A 329 -12.05 11.14 -28.49
C ASP A 329 -12.48 10.87 -29.94
N GLN A 330 -11.54 10.34 -30.72
CA GLN A 330 -11.80 9.72 -32.02
C GLN A 330 -12.68 8.46 -31.81
N PRO A 331 -13.83 8.30 -32.51
CA PRO A 331 -14.71 7.12 -32.37
C PRO A 331 -14.13 5.81 -32.95
N LEU A 332 -12.83 5.73 -33.20
CA LEU A 332 -12.14 4.54 -33.69
C LEU A 332 -10.86 4.18 -32.90
N SER A 333 -10.58 4.81 -31.76
CA SER A 333 -9.50 4.37 -30.86
C SER A 333 -9.82 3.09 -30.06
N LYS A 334 -11.04 2.55 -30.18
CA LYS A 334 -11.48 1.30 -29.52
C LYS A 334 -11.55 0.08 -30.44
N VAL A 335 -10.64 -0.03 -31.41
CA VAL A 335 -10.27 -1.34 -31.96
C VAL A 335 -8.74 -1.44 -32.06
N ALA A 336 -8.12 -1.60 -30.90
CA ALA A 336 -6.83 -2.25 -30.79
C ALA A 336 -7.10 -3.75 -30.62
N ILE A 337 -7.15 -4.50 -31.73
CA ILE A 337 -6.97 -5.96 -31.66
C ILE A 337 -5.49 -6.17 -31.32
N HIS A 338 -5.18 -6.28 -30.03
CA HIS A 338 -3.82 -6.63 -29.59
C HIS A 338 -3.84 -7.98 -28.91
N LYS A 339 -3.22 -8.91 -29.63
CA LYS A 339 -3.33 -10.35 -29.53
C LYS A 339 -1.98 -10.86 -29.07
N THR A 340 -1.85 -11.40 -27.85
CA THR A 340 -0.81 -12.42 -27.65
C THR A 340 -1.33 -13.66 -28.35
N VAL A 341 -0.75 -14.00 -29.49
CA VAL A 341 -1.10 -15.24 -30.18
C VAL A 341 -0.35 -16.34 -29.45
N PHE A 342 -1.04 -17.33 -28.89
CA PHE A 342 -0.42 -18.63 -28.69
C PHE A 342 0.04 -19.10 -30.07
N ALA A 343 1.33 -18.95 -30.32
CA ALA A 343 2.00 -19.47 -31.49
C ALA A 343 2.73 -20.74 -31.07
N LEU A 344 2.00 -21.61 -30.38
CA LEU A 344 2.53 -22.90 -29.94
C LEU A 344 3.05 -23.63 -31.17
N ASP A 345 4.33 -23.95 -31.13
CA ASP A 345 4.99 -24.69 -32.18
C ASP A 345 5.22 -26.10 -31.65
N ASP A 346 4.69 -27.12 -32.33
CA ASP A 346 4.80 -28.51 -31.90
C ASP A 346 6.25 -29.00 -31.74
N LYS A 347 7.21 -28.28 -32.34
CA LYS A 347 8.65 -28.55 -32.24
C LYS A 347 9.34 -27.69 -31.18
N ALA A 348 8.68 -26.66 -30.65
CA ALA A 348 9.16 -25.91 -29.51
C ALA A 348 8.92 -26.70 -28.22
N TYR A 349 9.85 -26.60 -27.27
CA TYR A 349 9.68 -27.22 -25.96
C TYR A 349 10.38 -26.42 -24.88
N VAL A 350 9.86 -26.51 -23.66
CA VAL A 350 10.51 -26.10 -22.41
C VAL A 350 10.33 -27.23 -21.41
N LYS A 351 11.39 -27.60 -20.69
CA LYS A 351 11.33 -28.68 -19.69
C LYS A 351 12.22 -28.34 -18.50
N ALA A 352 11.64 -28.38 -17.31
CA ALA A 352 12.38 -28.24 -16.06
C ALA A 352 12.82 -29.64 -15.56
N SER A 353 14.08 -29.75 -15.11
CA SER A 353 14.69 -31.05 -14.75
C SER A 353 14.15 -31.69 -13.46
N LYS A 354 13.58 -30.90 -12.55
CA LYS A 354 12.98 -31.35 -11.27
C LYS A 354 11.54 -30.86 -11.18
N THR A 355 10.65 -31.68 -10.63
CA THR A 355 9.23 -31.33 -10.40
C THR A 355 8.94 -30.95 -8.94
N ILE A 356 9.73 -31.46 -7.99
CA ILE A 356 9.60 -31.16 -6.55
C ILE A 356 10.94 -30.61 -6.04
N LEU A 357 10.88 -29.47 -5.35
CA LEU A 357 12.01 -28.76 -4.74
C LEU A 357 11.92 -28.81 -3.19
N GLY A 358 13.02 -28.56 -2.49
CA GLY A 358 13.05 -28.39 -1.04
C GLY A 358 12.69 -29.63 -0.23
N LEU A 359 13.02 -30.82 -0.73
CA LEU A 359 12.68 -32.11 -0.09
C LEU A 359 13.26 -32.26 1.34
N GLU A 360 14.37 -31.58 1.64
CA GLU A 360 15.00 -31.60 2.97
C GLU A 360 14.72 -30.29 3.75
N GLY A 361 13.68 -29.55 3.36
CA GLY A 361 13.30 -28.28 3.98
C GLY A 361 14.06 -27.06 3.47
N GLN A 362 14.76 -27.17 2.33
CA GLN A 362 15.36 -26.01 1.68
C GLN A 362 14.27 -25.09 1.11
N ASN A 363 14.44 -23.78 1.33
CA ASN A 363 13.56 -22.74 0.77
C ASN A 363 14.16 -22.07 -0.48
N THR A 364 15.27 -22.61 -0.99
CA THR A 364 15.93 -22.12 -2.19
C THR A 364 16.54 -23.30 -2.93
N GLU A 365 16.32 -23.42 -4.24
CA GLU A 365 16.87 -24.52 -5.02
C GLU A 365 17.13 -24.16 -6.49
N TRP A 366 18.18 -24.75 -7.06
CA TRP A 366 18.53 -24.62 -8.47
C TRP A 366 17.70 -25.55 -9.36
N VAL A 367 17.12 -24.97 -10.42
CA VAL A 367 16.37 -25.67 -11.46
C VAL A 367 17.07 -25.48 -12.79
N THR A 368 17.27 -26.58 -13.53
CA THR A 368 17.73 -26.52 -14.92
C THR A 368 16.53 -26.52 -15.85
N VAL A 369 16.40 -25.48 -16.66
CA VAL A 369 15.34 -25.34 -17.67
C VAL A 369 15.97 -25.52 -19.04
N ASN A 370 15.64 -26.64 -19.70
CA ASN A 370 16.08 -26.91 -21.07
C ASN A 370 14.98 -26.53 -22.04
N PHE A 371 15.34 -25.90 -23.15
CA PHE A 371 14.37 -25.44 -24.12
C PHE A 371 14.92 -25.51 -25.54
N GLY A 372 14.02 -25.55 -26.50
CA GLY A 372 14.36 -25.34 -27.89
C GLY A 372 13.21 -24.84 -28.74
N PHE A 373 13.54 -24.14 -29.81
CA PHE A 373 12.60 -23.54 -30.74
C PHE A 373 13.25 -23.47 -32.14
N PRO A 374 12.65 -24.06 -33.19
CA PRO A 374 13.26 -24.07 -34.53
C PRO A 374 13.24 -22.74 -35.29
N ASN A 375 12.41 -21.79 -34.86
CA ASN A 375 12.32 -20.45 -35.46
C ASN A 375 12.96 -19.43 -34.51
N GLN A 376 14.12 -19.77 -33.97
CA GLN A 376 14.79 -19.02 -32.91
C GLN A 376 15.17 -17.59 -33.34
N SER A 377 15.23 -16.71 -32.34
CA SER A 377 15.69 -15.33 -32.47
C SER A 377 16.55 -14.92 -31.28
N ASP A 378 17.38 -13.89 -31.46
CA ASP A 378 18.22 -13.34 -30.38
C ASP A 378 17.40 -12.67 -29.26
N ASP A 379 16.13 -12.35 -29.52
CA ASP A 379 15.19 -11.74 -28.58
C ASP A 379 14.24 -12.76 -27.91
N ASP A 380 14.44 -14.07 -28.13
CA ASP A 380 13.69 -15.10 -27.41
C ASP A 380 14.07 -15.11 -25.92
N TRP A 381 13.12 -15.41 -25.05
CA TRP A 381 13.32 -15.36 -23.60
C TRP A 381 12.46 -16.36 -22.83
N ILE A 382 12.95 -16.77 -21.66
CA ILE A 382 12.26 -17.63 -20.70
C ILE A 382 11.68 -16.78 -19.58
N GLY A 383 10.37 -16.85 -19.37
CA GLY A 383 9.69 -16.27 -18.20
C GLY A 383 9.44 -17.33 -17.13
N VAL A 384 9.66 -16.97 -15.86
CA VAL A 384 9.30 -17.77 -14.68
C VAL A 384 7.99 -17.24 -14.11
N PHE A 385 6.97 -18.08 -13.97
CA PHE A 385 5.66 -17.67 -13.46
C PHE A 385 5.30 -18.44 -12.20
N SER A 386 4.79 -17.72 -11.20
CA SER A 386 4.21 -18.30 -9.99
C SER A 386 3.00 -17.44 -9.57
N PRO A 387 1.76 -17.94 -9.64
CA PRO A 387 1.38 -19.34 -9.87
C PRO A 387 1.73 -19.90 -11.26
N ALA A 388 1.84 -21.22 -11.37
CA ALA A 388 2.16 -21.90 -12.63
C ALA A 388 1.12 -21.67 -13.74
N ASN A 389 -0.14 -21.45 -13.36
CA ASN A 389 -1.22 -21.10 -14.29
C ASN A 389 -1.25 -19.57 -14.49
N PHE A 390 -0.52 -19.08 -15.49
CA PHE A 390 -0.36 -17.66 -15.77
C PHE A 390 -1.17 -17.23 -17.01
N ASN A 391 -1.59 -15.95 -17.04
CA ASN A 391 -2.24 -15.36 -18.20
C ASN A 391 -1.22 -14.61 -19.07
N ALA A 392 -0.89 -15.22 -20.21
CA ALA A 392 0.04 -14.66 -21.20
C ALA A 392 -0.56 -13.56 -22.08
N SER A 393 -1.83 -13.19 -21.88
CA SER A 393 -2.47 -12.13 -22.64
C SER A 393 -1.76 -10.79 -22.40
N SER A 394 -1.81 -9.91 -23.40
CA SER A 394 -1.23 -8.58 -23.31
C SER A 394 -2.15 -7.68 -22.50
N CYS A 395 -1.60 -7.09 -21.43
CA CYS A 395 -2.28 -6.10 -20.60
C CYS A 395 -1.51 -4.77 -20.75
N PRO A 396 -2.01 -3.83 -21.58
CA PRO A 396 -1.32 -2.57 -21.85
C PRO A 396 -1.01 -1.78 -20.58
N ALA A 397 0.10 -1.03 -20.59
CA ALA A 397 0.45 -0.15 -19.49
C ALA A 397 -0.62 0.93 -19.29
N GLU A 398 -1.15 1.02 -18.07
CA GLU A 398 -2.15 2.04 -17.68
C GLU A 398 -1.50 3.35 -17.23
N ASN A 399 -0.24 3.30 -16.79
CA ASN A 399 0.54 4.43 -16.30
C ASN A 399 2.06 4.16 -16.47
N PRO A 400 2.93 5.17 -16.24
CA PRO A 400 4.39 5.02 -16.38
C PRO A 400 5.05 4.01 -15.43
N ALA A 401 4.41 3.65 -14.32
CA ALA A 401 4.92 2.64 -13.38
C ALA A 401 4.71 1.20 -13.88
N THR A 402 3.97 1.00 -14.99
CA THR A 402 3.82 -0.32 -15.62
C THR A 402 4.86 -0.49 -16.73
N HIS A 403 5.74 -1.48 -16.58
CA HIS A 403 6.88 -1.72 -17.47
C HIS A 403 6.69 -2.96 -18.35
N THR A 404 7.53 -3.09 -19.38
CA THR A 404 7.59 -4.31 -20.21
C THR A 404 8.29 -5.45 -19.45
N PRO A 405 7.91 -6.72 -19.69
CA PRO A 405 6.89 -7.18 -20.63
C PRO A 405 5.46 -6.91 -20.13
N THR A 406 4.55 -6.48 -21.01
CA THR A 406 3.16 -6.11 -20.66
C THR A 406 2.24 -7.32 -20.67
N LEU A 407 2.49 -8.29 -19.79
CA LEU A 407 1.67 -9.49 -19.62
C LEU A 407 0.64 -9.29 -18.51
N CYS A 408 -0.53 -9.90 -18.64
CA CYS A 408 -1.57 -9.85 -17.61
C CYS A 408 -1.17 -10.60 -16.32
N SER A 409 -0.25 -11.56 -16.42
CA SER A 409 0.48 -12.09 -15.28
C SER A 409 1.94 -11.70 -15.39
N ALA A 410 2.42 -10.84 -14.49
CA ALA A 410 3.84 -10.52 -14.39
C ALA A 410 4.66 -11.79 -14.08
N PRO A 411 5.71 -12.11 -14.85
CA PRO A 411 6.67 -13.13 -14.45
C PRO A 411 7.37 -12.71 -13.15
N ILE A 412 7.74 -13.70 -12.33
CA ILE A 412 8.58 -13.52 -11.14
C ILE A 412 9.94 -12.93 -11.56
N LYS A 413 10.50 -13.51 -12.62
CA LYS A 413 11.74 -13.11 -13.29
C LYS A 413 11.79 -13.71 -14.69
N TYR A 414 12.73 -13.25 -15.50
CA TYR A 414 12.90 -13.71 -16.88
C TYR A 414 14.35 -13.60 -17.34
N GLN A 415 14.71 -14.34 -18.39
CA GLN A 415 16.06 -14.30 -18.95
C GLN A 415 16.05 -14.61 -20.44
N PHE A 416 16.93 -13.97 -21.21
CA PHE A 416 17.08 -14.26 -22.63
C PHE A 416 17.59 -15.67 -22.87
N ALA A 417 17.08 -16.31 -23.92
CA ALA A 417 17.40 -17.67 -24.31
C ALA A 417 18.89 -17.87 -24.64
N ASN A 418 19.57 -16.81 -25.09
CA ASN A 418 20.99 -16.80 -25.45
C ASN A 418 21.95 -16.48 -24.29
N TYR A 419 21.45 -16.23 -23.07
CA TYR A 419 22.25 -15.75 -21.92
C TYR A 419 23.47 -16.64 -21.59
N THR A 420 23.27 -17.96 -21.49
CA THR A 420 24.36 -18.92 -21.23
C THR A 420 24.94 -19.53 -22.51
N ASN A 421 24.22 -19.44 -23.62
CA ASN A 421 24.60 -20.04 -24.90
C ASN A 421 24.43 -19.03 -26.05
N PRO A 422 25.49 -18.30 -26.42
CA PRO A 422 25.44 -17.36 -27.54
C PRO A 422 25.10 -18.01 -28.89
N LYS A 423 25.24 -19.35 -29.01
CA LYS A 423 24.86 -20.13 -30.21
C LYS A 423 23.38 -20.53 -30.21
N TYR A 424 22.58 -20.05 -29.27
CA TYR A 424 21.13 -20.29 -29.28
C TYR A 424 20.52 -19.88 -30.61
N LYS A 425 20.91 -18.70 -31.15
CA LYS A 425 20.44 -18.20 -32.45
C LYS A 425 20.71 -19.12 -33.65
N ASP A 426 21.75 -19.95 -33.56
CA ASP A 426 22.12 -20.88 -34.64
C ASP A 426 21.48 -22.26 -34.44
N SER A 427 21.40 -22.70 -33.18
CA SER A 427 21.00 -24.07 -32.82
C SER A 427 19.53 -24.22 -32.44
N GLY A 428 18.88 -23.13 -32.06
CA GLY A 428 17.55 -23.10 -31.47
C GLY A 428 17.44 -23.90 -30.17
N LYS A 429 18.56 -24.16 -29.47
CA LYS A 429 18.59 -24.99 -28.25
C LYS A 429 19.38 -24.29 -27.15
N GLY A 430 18.81 -24.25 -25.95
CA GLY A 430 19.40 -23.58 -24.80
C GLY A 430 19.08 -24.26 -23.48
N SER A 431 19.79 -23.82 -22.44
CA SER A 431 19.59 -24.29 -21.07
C SER A 431 19.92 -23.17 -20.10
N LEU A 432 19.02 -22.90 -19.16
CA LEU A 432 19.23 -21.94 -18.08
C LEU A 432 19.26 -22.67 -16.74
N LYS A 433 20.15 -22.24 -15.84
CA LYS A 433 20.13 -22.62 -14.43
C LYS A 433 19.56 -21.45 -13.65
N LEU A 434 18.40 -21.64 -13.06
CA LEU A 434 17.68 -20.62 -12.31
C LEU A 434 17.58 -21.04 -10.85
N GLN A 435 17.87 -20.12 -9.95
CA GLN A 435 17.70 -20.33 -8.51
C GLN A 435 16.30 -19.84 -8.11
N LEU A 436 15.44 -20.74 -7.65
CA LEU A 436 14.10 -20.37 -7.18
C LEU A 436 14.06 -20.29 -5.66
N ILE A 437 13.24 -19.37 -5.15
CA ILE A 437 12.92 -19.25 -3.73
C ILE A 437 11.51 -19.76 -3.45
N ASN A 438 11.28 -20.33 -2.27
CA ASN A 438 9.96 -20.76 -1.85
C ASN A 438 9.13 -19.55 -1.42
N GLN A 439 8.24 -19.11 -2.30
CA GLN A 439 7.38 -17.97 -2.05
C GLN A 439 5.92 -18.36 -2.21
N ARG A 440 5.55 -19.57 -1.75
CA ARG A 440 4.22 -20.19 -1.93
C ARG A 440 3.97 -20.60 -3.38
N SER A 441 2.79 -21.17 -3.64
CA SER A 441 2.35 -21.67 -4.95
C SER A 441 3.39 -22.59 -5.63
N ASP A 442 3.13 -22.87 -6.90
CA ASP A 442 3.97 -23.59 -7.84
C ASP A 442 4.54 -22.65 -8.91
N PHE A 443 5.36 -23.22 -9.80
CA PHE A 443 6.07 -22.53 -10.87
C PHE A 443 5.85 -23.20 -12.23
N SER A 444 5.78 -22.39 -13.28
CA SER A 444 5.93 -22.80 -14.67
C SER A 444 6.94 -21.91 -15.39
N PHE A 445 7.49 -22.42 -16.49
CA PHE A 445 8.45 -21.72 -17.33
C PHE A 445 7.87 -21.64 -18.74
N ALA A 446 7.90 -20.46 -19.34
CA ALA A 446 7.41 -20.27 -20.71
C ALA A 446 8.47 -19.64 -21.59
N LEU A 447 8.63 -20.19 -22.80
CA LEU A 447 9.47 -19.63 -23.85
C LEU A 447 8.64 -18.69 -24.69
N PHE A 448 9.15 -17.49 -24.87
CA PHE A 448 8.58 -16.43 -25.68
C PHE A 448 9.49 -16.08 -26.85
N SER A 449 8.87 -15.69 -27.96
CA SER A 449 9.52 -15.01 -29.09
C SER A 449 9.01 -13.57 -29.24
N GLY A 450 9.70 -12.74 -30.02
CA GLY A 450 9.29 -11.35 -30.31
C GLY A 450 9.67 -10.33 -29.23
N GLY A 451 10.64 -10.69 -28.39
CA GLY A 451 11.19 -9.81 -27.36
C GLY A 451 10.22 -9.51 -26.23
N LEU A 452 10.61 -8.55 -25.37
CA LEU A 452 9.79 -8.10 -24.24
C LEU A 452 8.64 -7.17 -24.68
N SER A 453 8.78 -6.53 -25.84
CA SER A 453 7.78 -5.57 -26.36
C SER A 453 6.60 -6.24 -27.05
N ASN A 454 6.82 -7.37 -27.74
CA ASN A 454 5.77 -8.10 -28.47
C ASN A 454 5.82 -9.62 -28.19
N PRO A 455 5.74 -10.02 -26.90
CA PRO A 455 5.98 -11.40 -26.51
C PRO A 455 4.91 -12.34 -27.08
N LYS A 456 5.34 -13.50 -27.59
CA LYS A 456 4.46 -14.58 -28.04
C LYS A 456 4.88 -15.90 -27.40
N VAL A 457 3.98 -16.55 -26.66
CA VAL A 457 4.25 -17.86 -26.06
C VAL A 457 4.37 -18.90 -27.17
N VAL A 458 5.52 -19.58 -27.20
CA VAL A 458 5.80 -20.68 -28.15
C VAL A 458 5.83 -22.05 -27.48
N ALA A 459 6.17 -22.11 -26.18
CA ALA A 459 6.14 -23.35 -25.40
C ALA A 459 6.02 -23.06 -23.89
N VAL A 460 5.43 -24.00 -23.13
CA VAL A 460 5.28 -23.95 -21.67
C VAL A 460 5.76 -25.28 -21.07
N SER A 461 6.42 -25.21 -19.93
CA SER A 461 7.02 -26.37 -19.26
C SER A 461 6.04 -27.20 -18.44
N ASN A 462 6.54 -28.31 -17.91
CA ASN A 462 5.96 -28.96 -16.74
C ASN A 462 5.95 -28.02 -15.52
N ILE A 463 5.05 -28.29 -14.57
CA ILE A 463 4.95 -27.59 -13.29
C ILE A 463 6.08 -28.05 -12.35
N VAL A 464 6.58 -27.13 -11.53
CA VAL A 464 7.56 -27.36 -10.47
C VAL A 464 7.04 -26.73 -9.19
N ALA A 465 7.15 -27.40 -8.04
CA ALA A 465 6.72 -26.84 -6.75
C ALA A 465 7.69 -27.23 -5.63
N PHE A 466 7.75 -26.43 -4.57
CA PHE A 466 8.40 -26.86 -3.33
C PHE A 466 7.57 -27.96 -2.66
N ALA A 467 8.22 -28.87 -1.93
CA ALA A 467 7.57 -29.98 -1.23
C ALA A 467 6.53 -29.47 -0.22
N ASN A 468 6.82 -28.33 0.42
CA ASN A 468 5.85 -27.56 1.18
C ASN A 468 5.89 -26.07 0.76
N PRO A 469 5.05 -25.64 -0.19
CA PRO A 469 4.98 -24.23 -0.59
C PRO A 469 4.53 -23.31 0.55
N LYS A 470 3.82 -23.85 1.54
CA LYS A 470 3.28 -23.06 2.66
C LYS A 470 4.25 -22.90 3.84
N ALA A 471 5.45 -23.48 3.75
CA ALA A 471 6.42 -23.48 4.84
C ALA A 471 6.68 -22.07 5.42
N PRO A 472 6.96 -21.94 6.74
CA PRO A 472 7.39 -20.68 7.33
C PRO A 472 8.79 -20.31 6.83
N VAL A 473 8.94 -19.14 6.23
CA VAL A 473 10.17 -18.69 5.55
C VAL A 473 10.54 -17.24 5.87
N TYR A 474 11.82 -16.93 5.67
CA TYR A 474 12.39 -15.58 5.63
C TYR A 474 12.15 -14.80 6.92
N SER A 475 12.58 -15.36 8.04
CA SER A 475 12.52 -14.69 9.34
C SER A 475 13.28 -13.37 9.32
N ARG A 476 12.70 -12.32 9.91
CA ARG A 476 13.32 -11.01 10.10
C ARG A 476 13.01 -10.48 11.49
N LEU A 477 14.05 -10.03 12.18
CA LEU A 477 14.02 -9.48 13.52
C LEU A 477 13.86 -7.97 13.46
N ALA A 478 13.08 -7.41 14.39
CA ALA A 478 13.06 -5.98 14.65
C ALA A 478 12.95 -5.74 16.16
N GLN A 479 13.49 -4.63 16.65
CA GLN A 479 13.30 -4.26 18.05
C GLN A 479 11.82 -4.00 18.32
N GLY A 480 11.34 -4.47 19.47
CA GLY A 480 9.97 -4.27 19.93
C GLY A 480 9.75 -2.88 20.53
N LYS A 481 8.61 -2.72 21.21
CA LYS A 481 8.25 -1.44 21.87
C LYS A 481 9.11 -1.11 23.09
N MET A 482 9.76 -2.12 23.65
CA MET A 482 10.62 -2.02 24.83
C MET A 482 12.02 -2.56 24.51
N TRP A 483 13.04 -2.09 25.23
CA TRP A 483 14.43 -2.50 25.01
C TRP A 483 14.67 -4.01 25.19
N ASN A 484 13.87 -4.68 26.02
CA ASN A 484 13.90 -6.10 26.33
C ASN A 484 12.87 -6.91 25.51
N GLU A 485 12.41 -6.37 24.37
CA GLU A 485 11.50 -7.03 23.45
C GLU A 485 12.13 -7.12 22.05
N MET A 486 12.09 -8.30 21.46
CA MET A 486 12.44 -8.54 20.06
C MET A 486 11.22 -9.10 19.34
N THR A 487 10.95 -8.62 18.14
CA THR A 487 9.93 -9.23 17.29
C THR A 487 10.57 -10.19 16.29
N VAL A 488 9.86 -11.27 16.00
CA VAL A 488 10.18 -12.21 14.93
C VAL A 488 9.04 -12.14 13.94
N THR A 489 9.28 -11.59 12.75
CA THR A 489 8.31 -11.54 11.66
C THR A 489 8.71 -12.56 10.59
N TRP A 490 7.76 -13.35 10.08
CA TRP A 490 8.01 -14.32 9.00
C TRP A 490 6.80 -14.43 8.06
N THR A 491 6.99 -15.08 6.91
CA THR A 491 5.93 -15.30 5.92
C THR A 491 5.60 -16.80 5.83
N SER A 492 4.33 -17.16 5.65
CA SER A 492 3.91 -18.53 5.35
C SER A 492 2.69 -18.58 4.43
N GLY A 493 2.29 -19.78 4.01
CA GLY A 493 1.04 -20.00 3.28
C GLY A 493 -0.11 -20.50 4.15
N TYR A 494 0.02 -20.47 5.48
CA TYR A 494 -0.99 -20.92 6.42
C TYR A 494 -1.77 -19.75 7.00
N ALA A 495 -3.08 -19.72 6.72
CA ALA A 495 -4.01 -18.85 7.41
C ALA A 495 -4.25 -19.31 8.86
N ILE A 496 -4.78 -18.42 9.71
CA ILE A 496 -5.05 -18.72 11.13
C ILE A 496 -6.09 -19.84 11.35
N ASN A 497 -6.97 -20.09 10.37
CA ASN A 497 -7.92 -21.20 10.39
C ASN A 497 -7.32 -22.53 9.91
N GLU A 498 -6.15 -22.49 9.25
CA GLU A 498 -5.40 -23.68 8.83
C GLU A 498 -4.38 -24.11 9.88
N ALA A 499 -3.67 -23.15 10.47
CA ALA A 499 -2.65 -23.39 11.48
C ALA A 499 -2.54 -22.24 12.49
N GLU A 500 -2.26 -22.59 13.74
CA GLU A 500 -1.90 -21.64 14.79
C GLU A 500 -0.40 -21.30 14.69
N PRO A 501 -0.02 -20.05 14.39
CA PRO A 501 1.38 -19.64 14.27
C PRO A 501 1.98 -19.22 15.61
N PHE A 502 3.20 -19.66 15.87
CA PHE A 502 3.94 -19.32 17.09
C PHE A 502 5.47 -19.39 16.87
N VAL A 503 6.23 -18.84 17.81
CA VAL A 503 7.68 -18.99 17.88
C VAL A 503 8.03 -19.78 19.13
N GLU A 504 8.81 -20.84 18.98
CA GLU A 504 9.44 -21.54 20.10
C GLU A 504 10.86 -20.98 20.29
N TRP A 505 11.20 -20.51 21.48
CA TRP A 505 12.45 -19.79 21.71
C TRP A 505 12.93 -19.88 23.17
N GLY A 506 14.22 -19.67 23.38
CA GLY A 506 14.83 -19.66 24.71
C GLY A 506 16.33 -19.37 24.68
N PRO A 507 16.96 -19.14 25.84
CA PRO A 507 18.41 -18.93 25.92
C PRO A 507 19.15 -20.23 25.61
N LYS A 508 20.41 -20.11 25.17
CA LYS A 508 21.26 -21.27 24.87
C LYS A 508 21.34 -22.25 26.07
N GLY A 509 20.85 -23.48 25.87
CA GLY A 509 20.91 -24.53 26.90
C GLY A 509 19.96 -24.34 28.08
N GLY A 510 19.00 -23.41 27.97
CA GLY A 510 17.89 -23.25 28.92
C GLY A 510 16.57 -23.76 28.37
N ASP A 511 15.49 -23.52 29.12
CA ASP A 511 14.14 -23.92 28.74
C ASP A 511 13.63 -23.09 27.55
N HIS A 512 12.91 -23.76 26.65
CA HIS A 512 12.23 -23.10 25.53
C HIS A 512 10.76 -22.86 25.88
N VAL A 513 10.28 -21.67 25.54
CA VAL A 513 8.88 -21.27 25.68
C VAL A 513 8.28 -20.99 24.31
N ARG A 514 6.95 -20.95 24.22
CA ARG A 514 6.23 -20.60 22.99
C ARG A 514 5.57 -19.24 23.14
N SER A 515 5.86 -18.34 22.21
CA SER A 515 5.18 -17.05 22.07
C SER A 515 4.20 -17.12 20.88
N PRO A 516 2.93 -16.69 21.04
CA PRO A 516 1.99 -16.64 19.93
C PRO A 516 2.41 -15.60 18.89
N ALA A 517 1.83 -15.65 17.69
CA ALA A 517 2.04 -14.64 16.67
C ALA A 517 0.72 -14.03 16.16
N GLY A 518 0.70 -12.70 16.08
CA GLY A 518 -0.34 -12.00 15.32
C GLY A 518 -0.14 -12.23 13.83
N THR A 519 -1.23 -12.41 13.08
CA THR A 519 -1.18 -12.68 11.64
C THR A 519 -1.88 -11.57 10.88
N LEU A 520 -1.20 -11.04 9.86
CA LEU A 520 -1.71 -10.03 8.95
C LEU A 520 -1.57 -10.52 7.51
N THR A 521 -2.41 -10.00 6.63
CA THR A 521 -2.30 -10.13 5.19
C THR A 521 -2.98 -8.92 4.55
N PHE A 522 -2.86 -8.80 3.24
CA PHE A 522 -3.55 -7.80 2.42
C PHE A 522 -3.97 -8.46 1.12
N ASP A 523 -5.02 -7.92 0.52
CA ASP A 523 -5.56 -8.42 -0.74
C ASP A 523 -5.27 -7.45 -1.90
N ARG A 524 -5.69 -7.85 -3.10
CA ARG A 524 -5.52 -7.05 -4.32
C ARG A 524 -6.13 -5.66 -4.19
N ASN A 525 -7.27 -5.55 -3.53
CA ASN A 525 -8.04 -4.32 -3.43
C ASN A 525 -7.50 -3.36 -2.38
N SER A 526 -6.60 -3.84 -1.52
CA SER A 526 -5.83 -3.04 -0.58
C SER A 526 -4.83 -2.11 -1.30
N MET A 527 -4.45 -2.43 -2.55
CA MET A 527 -3.54 -1.62 -3.36
C MET A 527 -4.26 -0.41 -3.97
N CYS A 528 -3.57 0.73 -4.03
CA CYS A 528 -4.13 2.00 -4.51
C CYS A 528 -4.16 2.11 -6.05
N GLY A 529 -3.33 1.36 -6.78
CA GLY A 529 -3.33 1.44 -8.24
C GLY A 529 -2.41 0.45 -8.95
N ALA A 530 -2.26 0.60 -10.26
CA ALA A 530 -1.42 -0.24 -11.10
C ALA A 530 0.07 0.15 -11.00
N PRO A 531 1.02 -0.82 -11.12
CA PRO A 531 0.78 -2.25 -11.38
C PRO A 531 0.38 -3.08 -10.15
N ALA A 532 0.48 -2.56 -8.91
CA ALA A 532 0.23 -3.31 -7.67
C ALA A 532 -1.16 -3.99 -7.62
N ARG A 533 -2.20 -3.25 -8.01
CA ARG A 533 -3.60 -3.70 -8.05
C ARG A 533 -3.91 -4.60 -9.25
N THR A 534 -3.10 -4.55 -10.30
CA THR A 534 -3.38 -5.16 -11.62
C THR A 534 -2.37 -6.26 -11.97
N VAL A 535 -1.46 -6.00 -12.91
CA VAL A 535 -0.58 -7.01 -13.52
C VAL A 535 0.51 -7.52 -12.59
N GLY A 536 0.95 -6.69 -11.63
CA GLY A 536 2.01 -7.01 -10.68
C GLY A 536 1.51 -7.63 -9.38
N TRP A 537 0.18 -7.75 -9.21
CA TRP A 537 -0.40 -8.41 -8.04
C TRP A 537 0.06 -9.86 -7.93
N ARG A 538 0.52 -10.22 -6.73
CA ARG A 538 0.75 -11.60 -6.32
C ARG A 538 0.35 -11.75 -4.86
N ASP A 539 -0.32 -12.85 -4.56
CA ASP A 539 -0.77 -13.14 -3.19
C ASP A 539 0.43 -13.20 -2.21
N PRO A 540 0.43 -12.41 -1.12
CA PRO A 540 1.53 -12.34 -0.18
C PRO A 540 1.57 -13.50 0.83
N GLY A 541 0.54 -14.35 0.84
CA GLY A 541 0.31 -15.33 1.90
C GLY A 541 -0.06 -14.65 3.21
N PHE A 542 0.56 -15.11 4.30
CA PHE A 542 0.29 -14.62 5.65
C PHE A 542 1.59 -14.20 6.32
N ILE A 543 1.58 -13.00 6.90
CA ILE A 543 2.71 -12.41 7.59
C ILE A 543 2.44 -12.53 9.09
N HIS A 544 3.29 -13.24 9.80
CA HIS A 544 3.14 -13.50 11.22
C HIS A 544 4.19 -12.72 11.99
N THR A 545 3.83 -12.13 13.13
CA THR A 545 4.77 -11.45 14.03
C THR A 545 4.58 -11.94 15.46
N SER A 546 5.63 -12.53 16.03
CA SER A 546 5.68 -12.92 17.44
C SER A 546 6.53 -11.95 18.25
N PHE A 547 6.20 -11.78 19.53
CA PHE A 547 6.87 -10.88 20.45
C PHE A 547 7.60 -11.68 21.53
N LEU A 548 8.93 -11.59 21.53
CA LEU A 548 9.82 -12.26 22.48
C LEU A 548 10.17 -11.23 23.55
N LYS A 549 9.50 -11.32 24.71
CA LYS A 549 9.56 -10.35 25.80
C LYS A 549 10.47 -10.82 26.93
N GLU A 550 10.77 -9.92 27.87
CA GLU A 550 11.59 -10.22 29.05
C GLU A 550 12.99 -10.74 28.69
N LEU A 551 13.57 -10.19 27.62
CA LEU A 551 14.92 -10.53 27.18
C LEU A 551 15.96 -10.03 28.18
N TRP A 552 16.89 -10.91 28.53
CA TRP A 552 18.07 -10.56 29.30
C TRP A 552 19.05 -9.88 28.34
N PRO A 553 19.60 -8.71 28.65
CA PRO A 553 20.45 -7.98 27.71
C PRO A 553 21.68 -8.80 27.35
N ASN A 554 22.18 -8.68 26.10
CA ASN A 554 23.42 -9.32 25.63
C ASN A 554 23.42 -10.86 25.61
N THR A 555 22.24 -11.47 25.70
CA THR A 555 22.10 -12.92 25.84
C THR A 555 21.82 -13.56 24.48
N MET A 556 22.42 -14.73 24.25
CA MET A 556 22.16 -15.51 23.04
C MET A 556 20.86 -16.31 23.19
N TYR A 557 19.94 -16.09 22.27
CA TYR A 557 18.67 -16.79 22.16
C TYR A 557 18.61 -17.61 20.86
N PHE A 558 17.92 -18.74 20.94
CA PHE A 558 17.60 -19.61 19.81
C PHE A 558 16.09 -19.57 19.58
N TYR A 559 15.66 -19.68 18.33
CA TYR A 559 14.23 -19.69 18.00
C TYR A 559 13.90 -20.53 16.77
N LYS A 560 12.67 -21.03 16.71
CA LYS A 560 12.06 -21.74 15.58
C LYS A 560 10.67 -21.18 15.30
N LEU A 561 10.34 -21.07 14.02
CA LEU A 561 9.00 -20.72 13.56
C LEU A 561 8.16 -22.00 13.54
N GLY A 562 7.00 -21.96 14.18
CA GLY A 562 6.11 -23.09 14.32
C GLY A 562 4.70 -22.77 13.80
N HIS A 563 4.11 -23.76 13.13
CA HIS A 563 2.70 -23.76 12.74
C HIS A 563 2.07 -25.06 13.23
N LYS A 564 1.10 -24.96 14.14
CA LYS A 564 0.32 -26.11 14.60
C LYS A 564 -0.92 -26.24 13.72
N LEU A 565 -0.93 -27.24 12.84
CA LEU A 565 -2.03 -27.47 11.92
C LEU A 565 -3.29 -27.90 12.67
N SER A 566 -4.46 -27.68 12.05
CA SER A 566 -5.76 -28.10 12.59
C SER A 566 -5.89 -29.60 12.88
N ASN A 567 -5.09 -30.44 12.21
CA ASN A 567 -5.01 -31.89 12.47
C ASN A 567 -4.07 -32.25 13.65
N GLY A 568 -3.48 -31.27 14.33
CA GLY A 568 -2.58 -31.43 15.47
C GLY A 568 -1.11 -31.64 15.12
N SER A 569 -0.74 -31.77 13.85
CA SER A 569 0.66 -31.87 13.44
C SER A 569 1.36 -30.50 13.42
N TYR A 570 2.69 -30.51 13.42
CA TYR A 570 3.49 -29.29 13.44
C TYR A 570 4.33 -29.17 12.18
N VAL A 571 4.39 -27.96 11.63
CA VAL A 571 5.37 -27.56 10.62
C VAL A 571 6.37 -26.61 11.28
N TRP A 572 7.66 -26.94 11.16
CA TRP A 572 8.74 -26.19 11.79
C TRP A 572 9.71 -25.64 10.75
N SER A 573 10.26 -24.46 11.02
CA SER A 573 11.46 -23.98 10.33
C SER A 573 12.72 -24.67 10.84
N ARG A 574 13.85 -24.36 10.20
CA ARG A 574 15.17 -24.52 10.83
C ARG A 574 15.28 -23.67 12.10
N GLU A 575 16.27 -23.99 12.92
CA GLU A 575 16.62 -23.16 14.07
C GLU A 575 17.39 -21.92 13.63
N TYR A 576 17.08 -20.80 14.26
CA TYR A 576 17.76 -19.52 14.12
C TYR A 576 18.29 -19.06 15.48
N GLN A 577 19.14 -18.04 15.48
CA GLN A 577 19.69 -17.49 16.72
C GLN A 577 19.89 -15.97 16.61
N PHE A 578 19.77 -15.28 17.73
CA PHE A 578 20.08 -13.85 17.83
C PHE A 578 20.68 -13.51 19.19
N ARG A 579 21.32 -12.34 19.27
CA ARG A 579 21.76 -11.75 20.54
C ARG A 579 20.82 -10.62 20.90
N SER A 580 20.21 -10.68 22.09
CA SER A 580 19.36 -9.59 22.57
C SER A 580 20.15 -8.29 22.73
N SER A 581 19.46 -7.17 22.52
CA SER A 581 20.06 -5.84 22.58
C SER A 581 20.65 -5.53 23.97
N PRO A 582 21.67 -4.67 24.05
CA PRO A 582 22.15 -4.09 25.30
C PRO A 582 21.03 -3.31 26.00
N TYR A 583 21.14 -3.20 27.32
CA TYR A 583 20.30 -2.27 28.07
C TYR A 583 20.57 -0.82 27.63
N PRO A 584 19.56 0.08 27.54
CA PRO A 584 19.78 1.49 27.20
C PRO A 584 20.78 2.17 28.15
N GLY A 585 21.88 2.67 27.58
CA GLY A 585 23.03 3.24 28.29
C GLY A 585 24.07 2.25 28.79
N GLN A 586 24.00 0.98 28.39
CA GLN A 586 25.03 0.02 28.71
C GLN A 586 26.37 0.40 28.06
N ASN A 587 27.44 0.41 28.86
CA ASN A 587 28.79 0.66 28.37
C ASN A 587 29.40 -0.62 27.77
N SER A 588 29.24 -0.81 26.46
CA SER A 588 29.83 -1.92 25.71
C SER A 588 30.10 -1.50 24.27
N LEU A 589 31.00 -2.22 23.58
CA LEU A 589 31.18 -2.03 22.13
C LEU A 589 29.86 -2.28 21.39
N GLN A 590 29.43 -1.34 20.57
CA GLN A 590 28.16 -1.38 19.83
C GLN A 590 28.37 -0.93 18.39
N ARG A 591 27.89 -1.73 17.43
CA ARG A 591 28.17 -1.55 15.99
C ARG A 591 26.88 -1.53 15.19
N VAL A 592 26.60 -0.40 14.57
CA VAL A 592 25.35 -0.10 13.85
C VAL A 592 25.68 0.08 12.38
N VAL A 593 24.89 -0.52 11.48
CA VAL A 593 25.02 -0.26 10.03
C VAL A 593 23.80 0.46 9.50
N ILE A 594 24.00 1.45 8.63
CA ILE A 594 22.97 2.35 8.12
C ILE A 594 23.20 2.60 6.61
N PHE A 595 22.15 2.43 5.80
CA PHE A 595 22.14 2.74 4.36
C PHE A 595 20.69 2.82 3.86
N GLY A 596 20.43 3.53 2.77
CA GLY A 596 19.15 3.52 2.05
C GLY A 596 19.26 2.78 0.72
N ASP A 597 18.13 2.60 0.03
CA ASP A 597 18.12 2.44 -1.44
C ASP A 597 18.83 1.17 -1.95
N MET A 598 18.80 0.10 -1.14
CA MET A 598 19.51 -1.13 -1.47
C MET A 598 18.86 -1.88 -2.63
N GLY A 599 17.52 -1.94 -2.64
CA GLY A 599 16.77 -2.74 -3.60
C GLY A 599 17.14 -4.23 -3.57
N LYS A 600 16.96 -4.89 -4.70
CA LYS A 600 17.26 -6.32 -4.90
C LYS A 600 18.01 -6.56 -6.21
N ASP A 601 18.56 -7.76 -6.39
CA ASP A 601 18.98 -8.26 -7.70
C ASP A 601 19.00 -9.80 -7.65
N GLU A 602 18.97 -10.45 -8.81
CA GLU A 602 18.93 -11.90 -8.93
C GLU A 602 20.35 -12.50 -8.89
N ALA A 603 20.62 -13.35 -7.90
CA ALA A 603 21.93 -13.98 -7.74
C ALA A 603 22.30 -14.95 -8.90
N ASP A 604 21.30 -15.43 -9.65
CA ASP A 604 21.51 -16.24 -10.85
C ASP A 604 21.66 -15.40 -12.14
N GLY A 605 21.64 -14.06 -12.03
CA GLY A 605 21.79 -13.12 -13.11
C GLY A 605 20.55 -12.94 -13.99
N SER A 606 19.39 -13.47 -13.58
CA SER A 606 18.11 -13.23 -14.25
C SER A 606 17.75 -11.75 -14.29
N ASN A 607 16.93 -11.40 -15.28
CA ASN A 607 16.28 -10.10 -15.34
C ASN A 607 14.89 -10.14 -14.69
N GLU A 608 14.35 -8.98 -14.39
CA GLU A 608 13.06 -8.83 -13.71
C GLU A 608 12.56 -7.38 -13.85
N TYR A 609 11.35 -7.10 -13.36
CA TYR A 609 10.86 -5.73 -13.29
C TYR A 609 11.71 -4.89 -12.34
N ASN A 610 11.83 -3.60 -12.63
CA ASN A 610 12.58 -2.65 -11.80
C ASN A 610 14.02 -3.10 -11.48
N ASN A 611 14.69 -3.79 -12.40
CA ASN A 611 16.04 -4.31 -12.20
C ASN A 611 17.12 -3.24 -12.44
N PHE A 612 17.21 -2.25 -11.54
CA PHE A 612 18.15 -1.14 -11.62
C PHE A 612 19.03 -0.96 -10.36
N GLN A 613 19.12 -1.99 -9.50
CA GLN A 613 19.87 -1.94 -8.23
C GLN A 613 21.13 -2.80 -8.23
N ARG A 614 22.06 -2.47 -9.13
CA ARG A 614 23.29 -3.25 -9.40
C ARG A 614 24.21 -3.42 -8.20
N GLY A 615 24.14 -2.54 -7.20
CA GLY A 615 24.94 -2.65 -5.98
C GLY A 615 24.34 -3.57 -4.90
N SER A 616 23.07 -3.97 -5.04
CA SER A 616 22.30 -4.66 -3.99
C SER A 616 22.97 -5.93 -3.45
N LEU A 617 23.38 -6.83 -4.36
CA LEU A 617 24.03 -8.09 -3.98
C LEU A 617 25.41 -7.88 -3.37
N ASN A 618 26.12 -6.82 -3.76
CA ASN A 618 27.43 -6.48 -3.18
C ASN A 618 27.26 -5.98 -1.75
N THR A 619 26.35 -5.04 -1.52
CA THR A 619 26.02 -4.52 -0.18
C THR A 619 25.59 -5.65 0.75
N THR A 620 24.63 -6.49 0.30
CA THR A 620 24.19 -7.67 1.04
C THR A 620 25.35 -8.61 1.38
N ARG A 621 26.24 -8.89 0.42
CA ARG A 621 27.40 -9.77 0.64
C ARG A 621 28.36 -9.20 1.68
N GLN A 622 28.66 -7.90 1.64
CA GLN A 622 29.56 -7.28 2.62
C GLN A 622 28.97 -7.32 4.04
N LEU A 623 27.67 -7.07 4.18
CA LEU A 623 26.96 -7.18 5.46
C LEU A 623 27.03 -8.61 6.02
N ILE A 624 26.79 -9.61 5.18
CA ILE A 624 26.89 -11.03 5.59
C ILE A 624 28.32 -11.38 6.01
N GLN A 625 29.33 -10.91 5.27
CA GLN A 625 30.74 -11.15 5.59
C GLN A 625 31.17 -10.52 6.91
N ASP A 626 30.68 -9.31 7.23
CA ASP A 626 31.01 -8.58 8.46
C ASP A 626 29.97 -8.77 9.59
N LEU A 627 28.99 -9.68 9.43
CA LEU A 627 27.83 -9.80 10.32
C LEU A 627 28.19 -10.05 11.79
N LYS A 628 29.30 -10.75 12.07
CA LYS A 628 29.81 -10.94 13.43
C LYS A 628 30.22 -9.63 14.12
N ASN A 629 30.44 -8.58 13.34
CA ASN A 629 30.78 -7.24 13.78
C ASN A 629 29.69 -6.22 13.48
N ILE A 630 28.45 -6.67 13.29
CA ILE A 630 27.27 -5.84 13.09
C ILE A 630 26.26 -6.29 14.12
N ASP A 631 25.75 -5.35 14.90
CA ASP A 631 24.84 -5.66 16.01
C ASP A 631 23.37 -5.30 15.69
N ILE A 632 23.17 -4.34 14.78
CA ILE A 632 21.87 -3.87 14.28
C ILE A 632 22.05 -3.18 12.92
N VAL A 633 21.04 -3.30 12.05
CA VAL A 633 21.02 -2.69 10.71
C VAL A 633 19.80 -1.78 10.57
N PHE A 634 19.99 -0.62 9.92
CA PHE A 634 18.93 0.30 9.50
C PHE A 634 18.95 0.45 7.98
N LEU A 635 17.86 0.05 7.32
CA LEU A 635 17.58 0.34 5.91
C LEU A 635 16.61 1.51 5.83
N ILE A 636 17.11 2.70 5.51
CA ILE A 636 16.38 3.97 5.66
C ILE A 636 15.56 4.34 4.41
N GLY A 637 14.64 3.47 4.03
CA GLY A 637 13.71 3.65 2.91
C GLY A 637 14.24 3.13 1.57
N ASP A 638 13.35 3.06 0.59
CA ASP A 638 13.55 2.46 -0.72
C ASP A 638 14.10 1.02 -0.60
N ILE A 639 13.22 0.16 -0.07
CA ILE A 639 13.56 -1.16 0.44
C ILE A 639 13.92 -2.09 -0.71
N CYS A 640 12.96 -2.33 -1.61
CA CYS A 640 13.09 -3.37 -2.63
C CYS A 640 12.78 -2.91 -4.06
N TYR A 641 12.26 -1.69 -4.26
CA TYR A 641 11.81 -1.19 -5.56
C TYR A 641 10.84 -2.13 -6.31
N ALA A 642 10.01 -2.86 -5.56
CA ALA A 642 8.96 -3.69 -6.15
C ALA A 642 8.02 -2.84 -7.02
N ASN A 643 7.69 -1.62 -6.56
CA ASN A 643 6.87 -0.63 -7.23
C ASN A 643 5.65 -1.27 -7.89
N GLY A 644 4.95 -2.12 -7.13
CA GLY A 644 3.75 -2.82 -7.56
C GLY A 644 3.95 -4.15 -8.26
N TYR A 645 5.18 -4.66 -8.42
CA TYR A 645 5.46 -6.05 -8.79
C TYR A 645 5.73 -6.89 -7.53
N LEU A 646 4.66 -7.30 -6.87
CA LEU A 646 4.65 -7.75 -5.47
C LEU A 646 5.50 -9.00 -5.18
N SER A 647 5.81 -9.82 -6.19
CA SER A 647 6.67 -11.00 -6.02
C SER A 647 8.06 -10.67 -5.47
N GLN A 648 8.51 -9.44 -5.67
CA GLN A 648 9.84 -8.96 -5.31
C GLN A 648 9.99 -8.69 -3.81
N TRP A 649 8.88 -8.56 -3.06
CA TRP A 649 8.95 -8.45 -1.60
C TRP A 649 9.40 -9.76 -0.93
N ASP A 650 8.93 -10.92 -1.42
CA ASP A 650 9.46 -12.20 -0.93
C ASP A 650 10.93 -12.37 -1.32
N GLN A 651 11.30 -11.99 -2.55
CA GLN A 651 12.69 -11.99 -3.04
C GLN A 651 13.60 -11.17 -2.13
N PHE A 652 13.18 -9.96 -1.77
CA PHE A 652 13.93 -9.11 -0.86
C PHE A 652 14.06 -9.74 0.53
N THR A 653 12.97 -10.24 1.13
CA THR A 653 13.04 -10.89 2.45
C THR A 653 13.92 -12.13 2.46
N ALA A 654 13.95 -12.89 1.36
CA ALA A 654 14.85 -14.03 1.19
C ALA A 654 16.32 -13.59 1.06
N MET A 655 16.58 -12.52 0.30
CA MET A 655 17.92 -11.98 0.11
C MET A 655 18.55 -11.49 1.42
N VAL A 656 17.76 -10.82 2.28
CA VAL A 656 18.24 -10.28 3.57
C VAL A 656 18.11 -11.26 4.74
N GLU A 657 17.44 -12.42 4.58
CA GLU A 657 17.27 -13.42 5.66
C GLU A 657 18.59 -13.75 6.39
N PRO A 658 19.75 -13.95 5.72
CA PRO A 658 21.00 -14.26 6.43
C PRO A 658 21.45 -13.18 7.43
N ILE A 659 20.99 -11.94 7.25
CA ILE A 659 21.25 -10.80 8.14
C ILE A 659 20.09 -10.67 9.12
N ALA A 660 18.89 -10.46 8.59
CA ALA A 660 17.71 -10.06 9.34
C ALA A 660 17.19 -11.17 10.28
N SER A 661 17.52 -12.44 10.04
CA SER A 661 17.16 -13.52 10.96
C SER A 661 18.09 -13.61 12.19
N THR A 662 19.19 -12.85 12.21
CA THR A 662 20.25 -12.91 13.24
C THR A 662 20.43 -11.60 14.00
N VAL A 663 20.30 -10.46 13.34
CA VAL A 663 20.36 -9.13 13.95
C VAL A 663 19.09 -8.34 13.62
N PRO A 664 18.68 -7.38 14.46
CA PRO A 664 17.52 -6.54 14.14
C PRO A 664 17.77 -5.77 12.83
N PHE A 665 16.81 -5.85 11.92
CA PHE A 665 16.82 -5.19 10.62
C PHE A 665 15.69 -4.15 10.60
N MET A 666 16.02 -2.97 11.06
CA MET A 666 15.09 -1.85 11.19
C MET A 666 14.94 -1.16 9.84
N VAL A 667 13.72 -0.74 9.50
CA VAL A 667 13.43 -0.09 8.20
C VAL A 667 12.79 1.29 8.41
N ALA A 668 12.99 2.19 7.47
CA ALA A 668 12.15 3.38 7.27
C ALA A 668 11.34 3.22 5.97
N SER A 669 10.33 4.07 5.78
CA SER A 669 9.59 4.16 4.52
C SER A 669 10.25 5.22 3.62
N GLY A 670 10.40 4.91 2.32
CA GLY A 670 10.77 5.86 1.28
C GLY A 670 9.66 6.06 0.26
N ASN A 671 9.97 6.82 -0.80
CA ASN A 671 9.00 7.16 -1.83
C ASN A 671 8.55 5.92 -2.62
N HIS A 672 9.45 4.96 -2.86
CA HIS A 672 9.11 3.70 -3.53
C HIS A 672 8.26 2.76 -2.66
N GLU A 673 8.12 3.02 -1.37
CA GLU A 673 7.16 2.30 -0.54
C GLU A 673 5.80 3.00 -0.52
N ARG A 674 5.75 4.33 -0.47
CA ARG A 674 4.56 5.06 0.00
C ARG A 674 3.92 6.01 -1.01
N ASP A 675 4.64 6.59 -1.95
CA ASP A 675 4.12 7.66 -2.80
C ASP A 675 3.04 7.17 -3.76
N TRP A 676 1.85 7.77 -3.65
CA TRP A 676 0.76 7.59 -4.61
C TRP A 676 -0.20 8.78 -4.57
N PRO A 677 -0.62 9.36 -5.72
CA PRO A 677 -1.55 10.48 -5.74
C PRO A 677 -2.86 10.15 -5.03
N GLY A 678 -3.35 11.07 -4.20
CA GLY A 678 -4.63 10.91 -3.49
C GLY A 678 -4.63 9.88 -2.36
N SER A 679 -3.47 9.32 -1.99
CA SER A 679 -3.34 8.35 -0.89
C SER A 679 -3.06 8.97 0.48
N GLY A 680 -2.92 10.30 0.55
CA GLY A 680 -2.53 11.02 1.76
C GLY A 680 -1.01 11.08 2.02
N SER A 681 -0.18 10.58 1.09
CA SER A 681 1.26 10.89 1.08
C SER A 681 1.48 12.39 0.82
N PHE A 682 2.53 12.94 1.41
CA PHE A 682 2.93 14.33 1.23
C PHE A 682 3.44 14.58 -0.19
N TYR A 683 4.18 13.62 -0.74
CA TYR A 683 4.56 13.58 -2.14
C TYR A 683 3.53 12.80 -2.96
N GLY A 684 3.15 13.35 -4.10
CA GLY A 684 2.14 12.80 -5.01
C GLY A 684 2.73 11.98 -6.16
N ASN A 685 3.92 11.41 -5.99
CA ASN A 685 4.60 10.65 -7.05
C ASN A 685 3.92 9.29 -7.28
N LEU A 686 4.29 8.61 -8.37
CA LEU A 686 3.84 7.25 -8.69
C LEU A 686 4.85 6.17 -8.27
N ASP A 687 5.82 6.53 -7.42
CA ASP A 687 7.05 5.75 -7.21
C ASP A 687 6.78 4.40 -6.55
N SER A 688 5.72 4.31 -5.72
CA SER A 688 5.29 3.03 -5.13
C SER A 688 4.60 2.08 -6.10
N GLY A 689 4.28 2.51 -7.33
CA GLY A 689 3.54 1.69 -8.30
C GLY A 689 2.19 1.19 -7.80
N GLY A 690 1.55 1.94 -6.90
CA GLY A 690 0.24 1.66 -6.36
C GLY A 690 0.24 0.87 -5.06
N GLU A 691 1.41 0.58 -4.48
CA GLU A 691 1.52 -0.10 -3.18
C GLU A 691 1.08 0.78 -2.00
N CYS A 692 1.29 2.09 -2.10
CA CYS A 692 0.86 3.11 -1.15
C CYS A 692 1.13 2.77 0.34
N GLY A 693 2.29 2.16 0.61
CA GLY A 693 2.80 1.83 1.95
C GLY A 693 2.35 0.47 2.49
N VAL A 694 1.35 -0.19 1.87
CA VAL A 694 0.71 -1.39 2.43
C VAL A 694 1.69 -2.54 2.61
N LEU A 695 2.62 -2.74 1.67
CA LEU A 695 3.59 -3.83 1.76
C LEU A 695 4.67 -3.53 2.78
N ALA A 696 5.28 -2.35 2.74
CA ALA A 696 6.30 -1.95 3.72
C ALA A 696 5.79 -2.06 5.16
N GLN A 697 4.58 -1.53 5.43
CA GLN A 697 4.00 -1.53 6.76
C GLN A 697 3.54 -2.91 7.24
N THR A 698 3.44 -3.91 6.35
CA THR A 698 2.99 -5.26 6.69
C THR A 698 4.14 -6.27 6.75
N MET A 699 4.99 -6.28 5.72
CA MET A 699 6.09 -7.23 5.54
C MET A 699 7.18 -7.07 6.61
N PHE A 700 7.38 -5.83 7.07
CA PHE A 700 8.30 -5.48 8.15
C PHE A 700 7.53 -4.96 9.37
N TYR A 701 8.05 -5.28 10.55
CA TYR A 701 7.63 -4.69 11.80
C TYR A 701 8.59 -3.57 12.20
N VAL A 702 8.03 -2.45 12.65
CA VAL A 702 8.75 -1.40 13.36
C VAL A 702 7.93 -1.01 14.60
N PRO A 703 8.55 -0.54 15.69
CA PRO A 703 7.84 -0.20 16.93
C PRO A 703 7.11 1.16 16.86
N ALA A 704 6.53 1.48 15.70
CA ALA A 704 5.68 2.65 15.51
C ALA A 704 4.35 2.49 16.25
N GLU A 705 3.84 3.57 16.83
CA GLU A 705 2.49 3.59 17.41
C GLU A 705 1.43 3.32 16.33
N ASN A 706 1.61 3.93 15.15
CA ASN A 706 0.84 3.66 13.95
C ASN A 706 1.79 3.29 12.80
N ARG A 707 1.79 2.01 12.40
CA ARG A 707 2.65 1.49 11.32
C ARG A 707 2.37 2.10 9.95
N ALA A 708 1.20 2.68 9.71
CA ALA A 708 0.90 3.41 8.48
C ALA A 708 1.54 4.81 8.42
N LYS A 709 1.93 5.36 9.57
CA LYS A 709 2.68 6.62 9.67
C LYS A 709 4.20 6.42 9.70
N PHE A 710 4.64 5.19 9.99
CA PHE A 710 6.01 4.70 9.87
C PHE A 710 7.13 5.42 10.66
N TRP A 711 6.86 6.51 11.36
CA TRP A 711 7.84 7.12 12.26
C TRP A 711 7.87 6.43 13.64
N TYR A 712 9.07 6.24 14.19
CA TYR A 712 9.28 5.56 15.47
C TYR A 712 10.64 5.87 16.09
N SER A 713 10.80 5.52 17.36
CA SER A 713 12.06 5.61 18.09
C SER A 713 12.53 4.21 18.48
N THR A 714 13.85 3.99 18.48
CA THR A 714 14.43 2.75 19.03
C THR A 714 15.79 3.00 19.67
N ASP A 715 16.20 2.08 20.54
CA ASP A 715 17.43 2.18 21.33
C ASP A 715 18.36 0.99 21.09
N TYR A 716 19.65 1.25 20.94
CA TYR A 716 20.67 0.20 20.96
C TYR A 716 21.81 0.60 21.88
N GLY A 717 21.73 0.21 23.16
CA GLY A 717 22.75 0.58 24.15
C GLY A 717 22.89 2.09 24.30
N MET A 718 24.04 2.64 23.90
CA MET A 718 24.37 4.08 23.96
C MET A 718 23.74 4.91 22.85
N PHE A 719 23.10 4.27 21.86
CA PHE A 719 22.44 4.94 20.76
C PHE A 719 20.94 5.12 21.00
N ARG A 720 20.44 6.32 20.68
CA ARG A 720 19.02 6.61 20.44
C ARG A 720 18.84 6.94 18.96
N PHE A 721 17.87 6.30 18.31
CA PHE A 721 17.47 6.58 16.95
C PHE A 721 16.07 7.17 16.91
N CYS A 722 15.90 8.27 16.17
CA CYS A 722 14.60 8.85 15.82
C CYS A 722 14.41 8.73 14.31
N ILE A 723 13.48 7.87 13.89
CA ILE A 723 13.22 7.54 12.49
C ILE A 723 11.98 8.32 12.05
N ALA A 724 12.15 9.16 11.03
CA ALA A 724 11.08 9.89 10.37
C ALA A 724 10.61 9.15 9.10
N ASP A 725 9.39 9.46 8.68
CA ASP A 725 8.82 9.10 7.39
C ASP A 725 8.69 10.35 6.52
N THR A 726 9.54 10.44 5.50
CA THR A 726 9.59 11.60 4.60
C THR A 726 8.43 11.65 3.62
N GLU A 727 7.62 10.61 3.55
CA GLU A 727 6.46 10.58 2.67
C GLU A 727 5.20 11.11 3.38
N HIS A 728 5.34 11.58 4.62
CA HIS A 728 4.35 12.33 5.38
C HIS A 728 4.92 13.68 5.85
N ASP A 729 4.06 14.67 6.10
CA ASP A 729 4.49 16.04 6.42
C ASP A 729 5.27 16.12 7.75
N TRP A 730 6.52 16.57 7.69
CA TRP A 730 7.42 16.70 8.84
C TRP A 730 7.50 18.12 9.41
N ARG A 731 6.77 19.09 8.84
CA ARG A 731 6.93 20.51 9.19
C ARG A 731 6.38 20.84 10.58
N GLU A 732 6.82 21.97 11.13
CA GLU A 732 6.40 22.42 12.45
C GLU A 732 4.86 22.48 12.56
N GLY A 733 4.32 21.92 13.65
CA GLY A 733 2.88 21.80 13.89
C GLY A 733 2.26 20.46 13.49
N THR A 734 2.93 19.64 12.66
CA THR A 734 2.43 18.31 12.30
C THR A 734 2.58 17.30 13.44
N GLU A 735 1.87 16.18 13.33
CA GLU A 735 2.01 15.07 14.28
C GLU A 735 3.41 14.48 14.26
N GLN A 736 3.99 14.33 13.07
CA GLN A 736 5.36 13.84 12.91
C GLN A 736 6.38 14.76 13.59
N TYR A 737 6.25 16.08 13.43
CA TYR A 737 7.15 17.03 14.10
C TYR A 737 7.08 16.90 15.63
N LYS A 738 5.87 16.77 16.19
CA LYS A 738 5.66 16.55 17.63
C LYS A 738 6.27 15.23 18.09
N PHE A 739 6.12 14.17 17.30
CA PHE A 739 6.77 12.89 17.57
C PHE A 739 8.30 13.03 17.58
N ILE A 740 8.88 13.69 16.56
CA ILE A 740 10.33 13.90 16.46
C ILE A 740 10.83 14.70 17.66
N GLU A 741 10.17 15.80 18.03
CA GLU A 741 10.54 16.57 19.22
C GLU A 741 10.51 15.70 20.48
N ASN A 742 9.47 14.90 20.69
CA ASN A 742 9.36 14.02 21.85
C ASN A 742 10.46 12.92 21.86
N CYS A 743 10.77 12.34 20.71
CA CYS A 743 11.85 11.34 20.59
C CYS A 743 13.21 11.93 20.96
N LEU A 744 13.50 13.13 20.48
CA LEU A 744 14.76 13.85 20.74
C LEU A 744 14.85 14.39 22.18
N ALA A 745 13.72 14.78 22.78
CA ALA A 745 13.67 15.31 24.15
C ALA A 745 13.74 14.24 25.24
N SER A 746 13.22 13.03 24.97
CA SER A 746 13.09 11.96 25.96
C SER A 746 14.37 11.18 26.26
N VAL A 747 15.45 11.41 25.50
CA VAL A 747 16.72 10.67 25.69
C VAL A 747 17.53 11.25 26.84
N ASP A 748 17.97 10.39 27.75
CA ASP A 748 18.99 10.74 28.75
C ASP A 748 20.38 10.68 28.09
N ARG A 749 20.92 11.86 27.71
CA ARG A 749 22.21 11.98 27.01
C ARG A 749 23.43 11.59 27.84
N GLN A 750 23.30 11.41 29.16
CA GLN A 750 24.39 10.86 29.97
C GLN A 750 24.52 9.36 29.73
N LYS A 751 23.38 8.67 29.65
CA LYS A 751 23.31 7.23 29.38
C LYS A 751 23.45 6.93 27.88
N GLN A 752 22.77 7.68 27.04
CA GLN A 752 22.71 7.48 25.60
C GLN A 752 23.27 8.72 24.88
N PRO A 753 24.61 8.87 24.84
CA PRO A 753 25.26 10.06 24.30
C PRO A 753 25.10 10.22 22.79
N TRP A 754 24.82 9.14 22.05
CA TRP A 754 24.78 9.11 20.59
C TRP A 754 23.34 9.22 20.08
N LEU A 755 22.92 10.43 19.71
CA LEU A 755 21.58 10.74 19.21
C LEU A 755 21.59 10.86 17.69
N ILE A 756 20.90 9.93 17.02
CA ILE A 756 20.90 9.78 15.56
C ILE A 756 19.50 10.03 15.01
N PHE A 757 19.39 10.91 14.03
CA PHE A 757 18.16 11.12 13.26
C PHE A 757 18.27 10.39 11.92
N LEU A 758 17.25 9.64 11.55
CA LEU A 758 17.18 8.88 10.30
C LEU A 758 15.94 9.28 9.52
N ALA A 759 16.09 9.47 8.21
CA ALA A 759 15.00 9.77 7.28
C ALA A 759 15.37 9.22 5.89
N HIS A 760 14.37 9.01 5.02
CA HIS A 760 14.66 8.55 3.66
C HIS A 760 15.09 9.70 2.75
N ARG A 761 14.17 10.58 2.34
CA ARG A 761 14.49 11.78 1.55
C ARG A 761 15.44 12.71 2.30
N VAL A 762 16.23 13.49 1.55
CA VAL A 762 17.26 14.34 2.16
C VAL A 762 16.64 15.61 2.74
N LEU A 763 16.23 15.53 4.01
CA LEU A 763 15.74 16.71 4.76
C LEU A 763 16.88 17.65 5.17
N GLY A 764 18.13 17.20 5.14
CA GLY A 764 19.31 17.96 5.53
C GLY A 764 20.01 18.64 4.35
N TYR A 765 21.12 18.05 3.90
CA TYR A 765 22.01 18.61 2.90
C TYR A 765 22.46 17.54 1.91
N SER A 766 22.32 17.81 0.61
CA SER A 766 22.90 17.03 -0.48
C SER A 766 23.22 17.94 -1.67
N SER A 767 24.32 17.65 -2.36
CA SER A 767 24.70 18.22 -3.65
C SER A 767 24.31 17.33 -4.83
N GLY A 768 23.34 16.42 -4.66
CA GLY A 768 22.75 15.64 -5.74
C GLY A 768 22.21 16.54 -6.86
N GLY A 769 22.52 16.21 -8.11
CA GLY A 769 22.26 17.06 -9.28
C GLY A 769 20.79 17.47 -9.40
N PHE A 770 19.87 16.52 -9.19
CA PHE A 770 18.44 16.77 -9.32
C PHE A 770 17.89 17.79 -8.32
N TYR A 771 18.44 17.87 -7.09
CA TYR A 771 18.07 18.92 -6.14
C TYR A 771 18.60 20.28 -6.56
N VAL A 772 19.83 20.34 -7.09
CA VAL A 772 20.42 21.62 -7.52
C VAL A 772 19.72 22.17 -8.76
N ASP A 773 19.28 21.29 -9.65
CA ASP A 773 18.52 21.65 -10.85
C ASP A 773 17.16 22.30 -10.51
N GLU A 774 16.53 21.93 -9.39
CA GLU A 774 15.34 22.61 -8.85
C GLU A 774 15.66 23.79 -7.91
N GLY A 775 16.95 24.14 -7.76
CA GLY A 775 17.39 25.28 -6.95
C GLY A 775 17.49 25.00 -5.44
N SER A 776 17.68 23.74 -5.04
CA SER A 776 17.81 23.30 -3.65
C SER A 776 19.06 22.42 -3.41
N PHE A 777 19.32 22.10 -2.13
CA PHE A 777 20.40 21.19 -1.69
C PHE A 777 19.84 20.12 -0.73
N GLY A 778 18.69 19.56 -1.08
CA GLY A 778 17.84 18.69 -0.24
C GLY A 778 16.37 19.02 -0.51
N GLU A 779 15.45 18.30 0.10
CA GLU A 779 14.02 18.50 -0.13
C GLU A 779 13.58 19.95 0.18
N PRO A 780 12.72 20.56 -0.65
CA PRO A 780 12.09 21.83 -0.33
C PRO A 780 11.41 21.77 1.04
N MET A 781 11.67 22.76 1.91
CA MET A 781 11.19 22.82 3.30
C MET A 781 11.77 21.73 4.22
N GLY A 782 12.77 20.97 3.77
CA GLY A 782 13.33 19.84 4.51
C GLY A 782 13.92 20.25 5.87
N ARG A 783 14.83 21.23 5.87
CA ARG A 783 15.65 21.53 7.05
C ARG A 783 15.11 22.65 7.92
N GLU A 784 14.33 23.57 7.37
CA GLU A 784 14.11 24.90 7.96
C GLU A 784 13.45 24.82 9.35
N ASN A 785 12.49 23.90 9.52
CA ASN A 785 11.81 23.65 10.80
C ASN A 785 12.53 22.60 11.66
N LEU A 786 13.02 21.52 11.05
CA LEU A 786 13.62 20.40 11.78
C LEU A 786 15.00 20.74 12.35
N GLN A 787 15.77 21.62 11.71
CA GLN A 787 17.06 22.06 12.24
C GLN A 787 16.92 22.76 13.60
N LYS A 788 15.76 23.38 13.89
CA LYS A 788 15.49 23.94 15.23
C LYS A 788 15.53 22.82 16.30
N LEU A 789 14.95 21.66 15.99
CA LEU A 789 14.96 20.51 16.89
C LEU A 789 16.35 19.85 16.93
N TRP A 790 16.97 19.62 15.77
CA TRP A 790 18.30 19.02 15.69
C TRP A 790 19.34 19.82 16.48
N GLN A 791 19.27 21.16 16.36
CA GLN A 791 20.14 22.07 17.10
C GLN A 791 19.79 22.10 18.60
N LYS A 792 18.52 22.32 18.96
CA LYS A 792 18.05 22.38 20.35
C LYS A 792 18.44 21.12 21.14
N TYR A 793 18.21 19.94 20.59
CA TYR A 793 18.48 18.65 21.25
C TYR A 793 19.85 18.05 20.90
N LYS A 794 20.66 18.76 20.11
CA LYS A 794 22.03 18.38 19.71
C LYS A 794 22.09 16.97 19.14
N VAL A 795 21.35 16.77 18.06
CA VAL A 795 21.49 15.58 17.21
C VAL A 795 22.91 15.53 16.69
N ASP A 796 23.53 14.36 16.80
CA ASP A 796 24.94 14.17 16.44
C ASP A 796 25.09 13.98 14.95
N MET A 797 24.22 13.14 14.40
CA MET A 797 24.16 12.84 12.99
C MET A 797 22.72 12.74 12.52
N ALA A 798 22.45 13.34 11.36
CA ALA A 798 21.25 13.12 10.57
C ALA A 798 21.63 12.40 9.28
N ILE A 799 21.09 11.20 9.06
CA ILE A 799 21.48 10.31 7.95
C ILE A 799 20.28 10.06 7.04
N PHE A 800 20.50 10.19 5.73
CA PHE A 800 19.49 10.14 4.69
C PHE A 800 19.80 9.09 3.62
N GLY A 801 18.78 8.55 2.96
CA GLY A 801 18.89 7.74 1.74
C GLY A 801 18.62 8.60 0.49
N HIS A 802 17.78 8.08 -0.41
CA HIS A 802 17.15 8.70 -1.59
C HIS A 802 18.09 9.14 -2.70
N VAL A 803 19.11 9.93 -2.36
CA VAL A 803 20.16 10.30 -3.30
C VAL A 803 21.16 9.14 -3.35
N HIS A 804 21.22 8.44 -4.50
CA HIS A 804 22.01 7.22 -4.68
C HIS A 804 23.51 7.46 -4.82
N ASN A 805 24.13 8.02 -3.78
CA ASN A 805 25.57 8.20 -3.63
C ASN A 805 25.91 8.32 -2.12
N TYR A 806 27.15 8.69 -1.81
CA TYR A 806 27.57 9.04 -0.46
C TYR A 806 28.03 10.49 -0.38
N GLU A 807 27.56 11.23 0.62
CA GLU A 807 28.03 12.58 0.91
C GLU A 807 28.03 12.87 2.41
N ARG A 808 29.07 13.56 2.90
CA ARG A 808 29.17 13.97 4.30
C ARG A 808 29.45 15.46 4.44
N THR A 809 28.74 16.09 5.36
CA THR A 809 28.93 17.52 5.66
C THR A 809 29.92 17.77 6.80
N CYS A 810 30.37 19.02 6.94
CA CYS A 810 30.86 19.53 8.23
C CYS A 810 29.73 19.51 9.28
N PRO A 811 30.03 19.59 10.60
CA PRO A 811 29.03 20.01 11.57
C PRO A 811 28.47 21.37 11.15
N ILE A 812 27.15 21.46 11.01
CA ILE A 812 26.50 22.56 10.31
C ILE A 812 25.22 22.98 11.01
N TYR A 813 24.88 24.26 10.89
CA TYR A 813 23.59 24.83 11.26
C TYR A 813 23.32 26.04 10.38
N GLN A 814 22.09 26.20 9.87
CA GLN A 814 21.69 27.31 9.00
C GLN A 814 22.67 27.53 7.81
N ASN A 815 23.09 26.43 7.18
CA ASN A 815 23.96 26.39 6.02
C ASN A 815 25.42 26.86 6.28
N ILE A 816 25.81 27.02 7.55
CA ILE A 816 27.13 27.49 7.97
C ILE A 816 27.82 26.38 8.77
N CYS A 817 29.05 26.00 8.37
CA CYS A 817 29.86 25.09 9.17
C CYS A 817 30.14 25.70 10.54
N THR A 818 29.77 24.97 11.59
CA THR A 818 29.96 25.35 12.99
C THR A 818 31.28 24.83 13.57
N ASN A 819 31.94 23.94 12.84
CA ASN A 819 33.25 23.37 13.18
C ASN A 819 34.10 23.18 11.90
N ASP A 820 35.40 23.48 12.00
CA ASP A 820 36.36 23.43 10.90
C ASP A 820 37.07 22.06 10.75
N LYS A 821 36.92 21.16 11.75
CA LYS A 821 37.54 19.84 11.72
C LYS A 821 36.85 18.95 10.69
N LYS A 822 37.66 18.08 10.07
CA LYS A 822 37.18 17.15 9.03
C LYS A 822 36.95 15.73 9.54
N ASN A 823 37.87 15.21 10.35
CA ASN A 823 37.90 13.77 10.69
C ASN A 823 38.00 13.48 12.20
N TYR A 824 38.31 14.48 13.03
CA TYR A 824 38.48 14.29 14.47
C TYR A 824 37.85 15.44 15.23
N TYR A 825 36.63 15.21 15.72
CA TYR A 825 35.82 16.16 16.46
C TYR A 825 36.05 15.97 17.96
N LYS A 826 36.29 17.07 18.67
CA LYS A 826 36.51 17.11 20.11
C LYS A 826 35.54 18.08 20.78
N GLY A 827 34.97 17.67 21.91
CA GLY A 827 34.07 18.51 22.70
C GLY A 827 32.74 18.80 21.98
N SER A 828 32.20 20.02 22.16
CA SER A 828 30.97 20.44 21.48
C SER A 828 31.22 20.69 19.99
N LEU A 829 30.37 20.11 19.14
CA LEU A 829 30.42 20.28 17.69
C LEU A 829 29.68 21.55 17.23
N ASN A 830 28.80 22.10 18.07
CA ASN A 830 27.95 23.27 17.80
C ASN A 830 26.98 23.16 16.61
N GLY A 831 26.90 22.01 15.94
CA GLY A 831 25.92 21.68 14.91
C GLY A 831 25.91 20.18 14.61
N THR A 832 24.92 19.75 13.84
CA THR A 832 24.73 18.35 13.44
C THR A 832 25.57 18.02 12.21
N ILE A 833 26.12 16.80 12.14
CA ILE A 833 26.73 16.27 10.90
C ILE A 833 25.61 15.65 10.06
N HIS A 834 25.52 16.01 8.79
CA HIS A 834 24.57 15.41 7.86
C HIS A 834 25.30 14.44 6.93
N VAL A 835 24.66 13.30 6.65
CA VAL A 835 25.19 12.25 5.80
C VAL A 835 24.13 11.76 4.84
N VAL A 836 24.44 11.74 3.55
CA VAL A 836 23.71 10.97 2.55
C VAL A 836 24.39 9.61 2.44
N ALA A 837 23.61 8.55 2.60
CA ALA A 837 24.01 7.15 2.55
C ALA A 837 23.03 6.32 1.70
N GLY A 838 22.55 6.89 0.59
CA GLY A 838 21.65 6.23 -0.36
C GLY A 838 22.36 5.36 -1.41
N GLY A 839 23.68 5.19 -1.32
CA GLY A 839 24.44 4.31 -2.20
C GLY A 839 24.22 2.80 -1.96
N GLY A 840 23.10 2.35 -1.41
CA GLY A 840 22.91 0.96 -1.02
C GLY A 840 22.86 -0.03 -2.19
N GLY A 841 22.37 0.39 -3.34
CA GLY A 841 22.34 -0.49 -4.52
C GLY A 841 21.68 0.06 -5.77
N ALA A 842 20.69 0.95 -5.63
CA ALA A 842 19.99 1.59 -6.74
C ALA A 842 20.89 2.48 -7.60
N SER A 843 20.58 2.57 -8.89
CA SER A 843 21.36 3.30 -9.90
C SER A 843 21.88 4.64 -9.41
N LEU A 844 23.19 4.82 -9.48
CA LEU A 844 23.88 5.96 -8.86
C LEU A 844 23.36 7.32 -9.36
N ALA A 845 23.29 8.29 -8.45
CA ALA A 845 22.85 9.65 -8.70
C ALA A 845 24.04 10.61 -8.81
N GLU A 846 24.12 11.36 -9.90
CA GLU A 846 25.20 12.31 -10.14
C GLU A 846 25.19 13.48 -9.15
N PHE A 847 26.37 13.99 -8.83
CA PHE A 847 26.50 15.25 -8.11
C PHE A 847 26.35 16.44 -9.07
N ALA A 848 25.87 17.56 -8.54
CA ALA A 848 25.95 18.83 -9.23
C ALA A 848 27.41 19.26 -9.44
N SER A 849 27.64 20.08 -10.47
CA SER A 849 28.95 20.70 -10.73
C SER A 849 29.38 21.70 -9.65
N VAL A 850 28.42 22.23 -8.89
CA VAL A 850 28.66 23.12 -7.75
C VAL A 850 29.04 22.28 -6.53
N GLU A 851 30.18 22.62 -5.92
CA GLU A 851 30.61 22.02 -4.65
C GLU A 851 30.39 23.00 -3.49
N PRO A 852 29.38 22.76 -2.64
CA PRO A 852 29.12 23.60 -1.49
C PRO A 852 30.24 23.51 -0.45
N LYS A 853 30.56 24.62 0.21
CA LYS A 853 31.63 24.67 1.23
C LYS A 853 31.43 23.67 2.39
N TRP A 854 30.19 23.29 2.67
CA TRP A 854 29.87 22.36 3.73
C TRP A 854 30.05 20.90 3.34
N SER A 855 30.15 20.57 2.05
CA SER A 855 30.36 19.21 1.56
C SER A 855 31.83 18.82 1.74
N LEU A 856 32.13 17.88 2.65
CA LEU A 856 33.49 17.50 2.98
C LEU A 856 34.00 16.33 2.14
N VAL A 857 33.13 15.34 1.91
CA VAL A 857 33.45 14.13 1.17
C VAL A 857 32.24 13.75 0.34
N ARG A 858 32.48 13.40 -0.93
CA ARG A 858 31.49 12.90 -1.88
C ARG A 858 32.06 11.64 -2.53
N ASP A 859 31.24 10.62 -2.71
CA ASP A 859 31.62 9.41 -3.43
C ASP A 859 30.45 8.93 -4.30
N TYR A 860 30.69 8.87 -5.61
CA TYR A 860 29.76 8.33 -6.59
C TYR A 860 30.03 6.83 -6.73
N ASP A 861 29.56 6.07 -5.75
CA ASP A 861 29.71 4.61 -5.71
C ASP A 861 28.69 4.01 -4.73
N TYR A 862 28.61 2.69 -4.72
CA TYR A 862 27.80 1.96 -3.77
C TYR A 862 28.53 1.76 -2.44
N GLY A 863 27.83 1.95 -1.33
CA GLY A 863 28.38 1.77 0.00
C GLY A 863 27.36 1.93 1.11
N PHE A 864 27.85 1.79 2.34
CA PHE A 864 27.05 1.86 3.56
C PHE A 864 27.88 2.45 4.71
N VAL A 865 27.18 2.94 5.73
CA VAL A 865 27.79 3.50 6.94
C VAL A 865 27.86 2.45 8.04
N LYS A 866 28.96 2.42 8.78
CA LYS A 866 29.12 1.68 10.03
C LYS A 866 29.49 2.65 11.15
N LEU A 867 28.69 2.66 12.22
CA LEU A 867 28.97 3.38 13.44
C LEU A 867 29.49 2.40 14.49
N THR A 868 30.56 2.76 15.19
CA THR A 868 31.12 1.98 16.30
C THR A 868 31.26 2.87 17.52
N ALA A 869 30.38 2.68 18.52
CA ALA A 869 30.54 3.30 19.82
C ALA A 869 31.44 2.40 20.68
N PHE A 870 32.63 2.91 21.03
CA PHE A 870 33.58 2.19 21.89
C PHE A 870 33.18 2.30 23.36
N ASP A 871 32.73 3.49 23.73
CA ASP A 871 32.31 3.88 25.06
C ASP A 871 31.39 5.12 24.94
N HIS A 872 31.04 5.71 26.09
CA HIS A 872 30.13 6.87 26.15
C HIS A 872 30.74 8.17 25.58
N SER A 873 32.06 8.23 25.42
CA SER A 873 32.77 9.43 24.97
C SER A 873 33.36 9.30 23.57
N ASN A 874 33.48 8.09 23.00
CA ASN A 874 34.16 7.84 21.74
C ASN A 874 33.27 7.08 20.73
N LEU A 875 32.94 7.77 19.64
CA LEU A 875 32.23 7.23 18.48
C LEU A 875 33.13 7.27 17.24
N LEU A 876 33.14 6.19 16.48
CA LEU A 876 33.74 6.11 15.15
C LEU A 876 32.64 5.95 14.10
N PHE A 877 32.72 6.77 13.06
CA PHE A 877 31.95 6.65 11.84
C PHE A 877 32.86 6.14 10.73
N GLU A 878 32.39 5.18 9.95
CA GLU A 878 33.07 4.63 8.77
C GLU A 878 32.09 4.52 7.60
N TYR A 879 32.42 5.10 6.45
CA TYR A 879 31.77 4.80 5.18
C TYR A 879 32.57 3.72 4.46
N LYS A 880 31.89 2.65 4.07
CA LYS A 880 32.48 1.47 3.44
C LYS A 880 31.87 1.25 2.06
N LYS A 881 32.71 1.03 1.05
CA LYS A 881 32.21 0.69 -0.30
C LYS A 881 31.72 -0.75 -0.35
N SER A 882 30.62 -0.98 -1.06
CA SER A 882 30.03 -2.30 -1.22
C SER A 882 30.87 -3.23 -2.10
N SER A 883 31.70 -2.67 -2.98
CA SER A 883 32.58 -3.43 -3.87
C SER A 883 33.63 -4.26 -3.14
N ASP A 884 34.19 -3.76 -2.03
CA ASP A 884 35.29 -4.44 -1.32
C ASP A 884 35.18 -4.43 0.21
N GLY A 885 34.20 -3.73 0.79
CA GLY A 885 34.00 -3.66 2.23
C GLY A 885 35.10 -2.90 2.99
N LYS A 886 35.94 -2.10 2.32
CA LYS A 886 36.95 -1.25 2.96
C LYS A 886 36.40 0.13 3.29
N VAL A 887 37.06 0.84 4.20
CA VAL A 887 36.71 2.20 4.65
C VAL A 887 37.29 3.23 3.67
N TYR A 888 36.44 4.12 3.16
CA TYR A 888 36.82 5.19 2.22
C TYR A 888 36.63 6.60 2.80
N ASP A 889 35.81 6.72 3.83
CA ASP A 889 35.71 7.93 4.64
C ASP A 889 35.46 7.55 6.10
N SER A 890 35.98 8.35 7.03
CA SER A 890 35.77 8.13 8.45
C SER A 890 35.99 9.38 9.27
N PHE A 891 35.30 9.46 10.40
CA PHE A 891 35.59 10.45 11.42
C PHE A 891 35.33 9.90 12.82
N ARG A 892 35.89 10.57 13.83
CA ARG A 892 35.64 10.25 15.24
C ARG A 892 35.09 11.45 15.98
N ILE A 893 34.18 11.19 16.90
CA ILE A 893 33.72 12.15 17.91
C ILE A 893 34.25 11.69 19.25
N SER A 894 35.01 12.57 19.91
CA SER A 894 35.54 12.36 21.26
C SER A 894 35.08 13.50 22.17
N ARG A 895 34.08 13.26 23.02
CA ARG A 895 33.49 14.29 23.88
C ARG A 895 32.89 13.68 25.14
N ASP A 896 32.74 14.47 26.18
CA ASP A 896 32.14 14.06 27.45
C ASP A 896 30.70 14.58 27.57
N TYR A 897 29.95 14.09 28.57
CA TYR A 897 28.59 14.54 28.85
C TYR A 897 28.48 16.06 29.06
N ARG A 898 29.49 16.68 29.68
CA ARG A 898 29.56 18.15 29.85
C ARG A 898 29.53 18.92 28.53
N ASP A 899 30.10 18.34 27.46
CA ASP A 899 30.16 18.97 26.15
C ASP A 899 28.78 18.92 25.48
N ILE A 900 28.01 17.87 25.76
CA ILE A 900 26.61 17.76 25.36
C ILE A 900 25.74 18.77 26.14
N LEU A 901 26.08 19.10 27.39
CA LEU A 901 25.34 20.10 28.17
C LEU A 901 25.72 21.56 27.84
N ALA A 902 26.96 21.81 27.41
CA ALA A 902 27.47 23.16 27.16
C ALA A 902 26.66 23.92 26.10
N CYS A 903 26.29 25.18 26.35
CA CYS A 903 25.48 25.93 25.38
C CYS A 903 26.12 26.03 23.99
N ALA A 904 25.29 25.94 22.95
CA ALA A 904 25.61 26.28 21.57
C ALA A 904 24.59 27.29 21.02
N VAL A 905 24.84 27.84 19.82
CA VAL A 905 23.87 28.71 19.14
C VAL A 905 22.52 27.99 19.03
N ASP A 906 21.43 28.67 19.39
CA ASP A 906 20.06 28.14 19.44
C ASP A 906 19.89 26.84 20.27
N SER A 907 20.84 26.54 21.16
CA SER A 907 20.83 25.38 22.07
C SER A 907 21.42 25.78 23.43
N CYS A 908 20.71 26.65 24.13
CA CYS A 908 21.05 27.08 25.48
C CYS A 908 19.76 27.15 26.33
N PRO A 909 19.60 26.27 27.34
CA PRO A 909 18.43 26.28 28.22
C PRO A 909 18.29 27.60 28.99
N SER A 910 17.06 27.91 29.42
CA SER A 910 16.81 29.06 30.29
C SER A 910 17.54 28.91 31.62
N MET A 911 18.04 30.04 32.15
CA MET A 911 18.72 30.10 33.44
C MET A 911 17.99 31.09 34.35
N THR A 912 18.00 30.83 35.66
CA THR A 912 17.52 31.77 36.68
C THR A 912 18.70 32.53 37.29
N LEU A 913 18.50 33.80 37.64
CA LEU A 913 19.48 34.60 38.37
C LEU A 913 19.51 34.30 39.88
N ALA A 914 18.56 33.51 40.38
CA ALA A 914 18.52 33.11 41.80
C ALA A 914 19.77 32.27 42.15
N SER A 915 20.38 32.53 43.32
CA SER A 915 21.61 31.88 43.80
C SER A 915 21.41 31.21 45.14
#